data_AF-A0A9W9M9D3-F1
#
_entry.id   AF-A0A9W9M9D3-F1
#
_cell.length_a   1.000
_cell.length_b   1.000
_cell.length_c   1.000
_cell.angle_alpha   90.00
_cell.angle_beta   90.00
_cell.angle_gamma   90.00
#
_symmetry.space_group_name_H-M   'P 1'
#
loop_
_entity.id
_entity.type
_entity.pdbx_description
1 polymer ?
#
loop_
_entity_poly.entity_id
_entity_poly.type
_entity_poly.pdbx_seq_one_letter_code
_entity_poly.pdbx_strand_id
1 'polypeptide(L)'
;MRTSFISMLALGAVVSAAPAPSRVSEIVERSSSTCTFNSAASAIASKKSCSTIVLDNIAVPAGKTLDLSNLKEGTKVIFKGETTFGYKEWKGPLIRFSGSNIEISGEEGHLINGDGARWWDTKGSNGGKDKPKFFYAHSLDHSSITGLNVKNTPVQAFSVQADNLVLDHITIDNTDGDKNGGHNTDAFDVGESTYITISNANIKNQDDCLAVNSGENIVFTGGYCSGGHGISIGSVGGRDNNIVKNVTISDSTVTNSANGVRVKTVYKATGSVSDVTFSNIELSKISSYGIVIEQDYENGSPTGKPTTGVPITGLTVEKVTGTVESSATDIFILCGTGSCSDWTWTGNAITGGDDEVKYAVSRIVLLDAIHLHSLSHAQGYIQITFKMHVLLLGGHGKVALHLTPLLLNRGWSVTSVVRNPSHESEILSLGQGLKGTIKVLLSSLEDVKSPSDAQRIIDTVAPDYVVWSAGAGGKGGPARTIAIDQEAAKHFIAASFAAPSISKFLMVSYLGSRRKQPSWMPDDQWAGIVQTNTEILPTYAKAKQEADEYMTALAAQRKHAPGPTRPFQAINLRPGILTDQPATRKVELGITPKGRGSVTREDVAIVADLLLARADTEGWIDLVNGEEEVEEAVERVAREKVDAVVGEDVEGMVKKFFP
;
A
#
# COMPACT_ATOMS: atom_id res chain seq x y z
N MET A 1 -10.20 -12.17 108.00
CA MET A 1 -10.36 -10.90 108.74
C MET A 1 -10.16 -9.78 107.72
N ARG A 2 -11.25 -9.08 107.34
CA ARG A 2 -11.25 -7.78 106.62
C ARG A 2 -10.63 -7.80 105.20
N THR A 3 -11.04 -7.08 104.17
CA THR A 3 -12.07 -6.08 103.81
C THR A 3 -11.78 -5.86 102.30
N SER A 4 -12.73 -6.02 101.38
CA SER A 4 -13.73 -5.03 100.96
C SER A 4 -13.21 -3.96 100.00
N PHE A 5 -14.08 -3.60 99.03
CA PHE A 5 -14.15 -2.38 98.19
C PHE A 5 -13.42 -2.40 96.83
N ILE A 6 -13.98 -1.96 95.68
CA ILE A 6 -15.25 -1.30 95.29
C ILE A 6 -15.54 -1.67 93.83
N SER A 7 -16.81 -1.90 93.52
CA SER A 7 -17.36 -1.98 92.16
C SER A 7 -17.86 -0.60 91.74
N MET A 8 -17.55 -0.18 90.50
CA MET A 8 -18.17 0.96 89.83
C MET A 8 -18.53 0.55 88.40
N LEU A 9 -19.82 0.68 88.07
CA LEU A 9 -20.45 0.42 86.78
C LEU A 9 -19.96 1.38 85.67
N ALA A 10 -19.86 0.88 84.44
CA ALA A 10 -20.28 1.62 83.25
C ALA A 10 -20.71 0.66 82.13
N LEU A 11 -21.90 0.92 81.58
CA LEU A 11 -22.61 0.19 80.54
C LEU A 11 -21.93 0.29 79.16
N GLY A 12 -21.97 -0.81 78.40
CA GLY A 12 -21.83 -0.83 76.95
C GLY A 12 -22.62 -2.01 76.37
N ALA A 13 -23.67 -1.71 75.60
CA ALA A 13 -24.66 -2.66 75.11
C ALA A 13 -24.07 -3.71 74.13
N VAL A 14 -24.49 -4.96 74.30
CA VAL A 14 -24.19 -6.07 73.39
C VAL A 14 -25.29 -6.09 72.31
N VAL A 15 -24.91 -5.75 71.07
CA VAL A 15 -25.78 -5.93 69.90
C VAL A 15 -25.77 -7.42 69.55
N SER A 16 -26.96 -8.03 69.57
CA SER A 16 -27.18 -9.42 69.13
C SER A 16 -26.99 -9.50 67.61
N ALA A 17 -26.04 -10.33 67.17
CA ALA A 17 -25.84 -10.64 65.76
C ALA A 17 -26.97 -11.57 65.28
N ALA A 18 -27.82 -11.08 64.39
CA ALA A 18 -28.69 -11.93 63.58
C ALA A 18 -27.85 -12.59 62.46
N PRO A 19 -28.05 -13.87 62.15
CA PRO A 19 -27.35 -14.54 61.06
C PRO A 19 -27.69 -13.88 59.72
N ALA A 20 -26.66 -13.68 58.90
CA ALA A 20 -26.78 -13.12 57.57
C ALA A 20 -27.76 -13.94 56.70
N PRO A 21 -28.69 -13.33 55.95
CA PRO A 21 -29.44 -14.03 54.93
C PRO A 21 -28.46 -14.47 53.82
N SER A 22 -28.50 -15.77 53.54
CA SER A 22 -27.75 -16.42 52.46
C SER A 22 -28.05 -15.77 51.11
N ARG A 23 -27.00 -15.53 50.33
CA ARG A 23 -27.03 -15.13 48.90
C ARG A 23 -27.57 -16.25 48.00
N VAL A 24 -28.80 -16.69 48.22
CA VAL A 24 -29.46 -17.71 47.38
C VAL A 24 -30.95 -17.35 47.24
N SER A 25 -31.24 -16.17 46.69
CA SER A 25 -32.62 -15.77 46.39
C SER A 25 -32.67 -14.49 45.55
N GLU A 26 -31.93 -14.46 44.44
CA GLU A 26 -32.21 -13.52 43.34
C GLU A 26 -31.88 -14.14 41.97
N ILE A 27 -31.95 -15.48 41.88
CA ILE A 27 -32.24 -16.14 40.60
C ILE A 27 -33.75 -15.99 40.44
N VAL A 28 -34.16 -14.82 39.93
CA VAL A 28 -35.49 -14.66 39.37
C VAL A 28 -35.63 -15.74 38.31
N GLU A 29 -36.58 -16.65 38.51
CA GLU A 29 -37.14 -17.49 37.45
C GLU A 29 -37.50 -16.59 36.27
N ARG A 30 -36.58 -16.44 35.30
CA ARG A 30 -36.96 -16.14 33.93
C ARG A 30 -37.75 -17.36 33.48
N SER A 31 -39.07 -17.36 33.66
CA SER A 31 -39.91 -18.32 32.94
C SER A 31 -39.58 -18.14 31.45
N SER A 32 -38.94 -19.15 30.87
CA SER A 32 -38.55 -19.15 29.46
C SER A 32 -39.82 -19.29 28.63
N SER A 33 -40.47 -18.17 28.32
CA SER A 33 -41.61 -18.15 27.41
C SER A 33 -41.12 -18.40 25.98
N THR A 34 -41.10 -19.68 25.60
CA THR A 34 -40.95 -20.09 24.20
C THR A 34 -42.27 -19.87 23.48
N CYS A 35 -42.22 -19.09 22.42
CA CYS A 35 -43.34 -18.82 21.52
C CYS A 35 -43.01 -19.37 20.14
N THR A 36 -43.86 -20.25 19.61
CA THR A 36 -43.74 -20.73 18.23
C THR A 36 -44.76 -20.02 17.35
N PHE A 37 -44.29 -19.44 16.24
CA PHE A 37 -45.12 -18.73 15.28
C PHE A 37 -45.01 -19.35 13.90
N ASN A 38 -46.17 -19.57 13.28
CA ASN A 38 -46.30 -20.03 11.90
C ASN A 38 -46.75 -18.92 10.94
N SER A 39 -46.74 -17.66 11.40
CA SER A 39 -47.06 -16.50 10.56
C SER A 39 -46.22 -15.30 10.97
N ALA A 40 -45.84 -14.47 9.99
CA ALA A 40 -45.12 -13.24 10.26
C ALA A 40 -45.91 -12.28 11.15
N ALA A 41 -47.23 -12.17 10.93
CA ALA A 41 -48.09 -11.24 11.67
C ALA A 41 -48.13 -11.57 13.18
N SER A 42 -48.28 -12.86 13.54
CA SER A 42 -48.30 -13.28 14.94
C SER A 42 -46.93 -13.14 15.61
N ALA A 43 -45.84 -13.46 14.90
CA ALA A 43 -44.48 -13.24 15.39
C ALA A 43 -44.22 -11.76 15.70
N ILE A 44 -44.54 -10.87 14.76
CA ILE A 44 -44.33 -9.42 14.90
C ILE A 44 -45.15 -8.84 16.06
N ALA A 45 -46.41 -9.26 16.21
CA ALA A 45 -47.30 -8.76 17.25
C ALA A 45 -46.84 -9.15 18.67
N SER A 46 -46.24 -10.34 18.81
CA SER A 46 -45.94 -10.95 20.11
C SER A 46 -44.45 -11.03 20.44
N LYS A 47 -43.55 -10.54 19.57
CA LYS A 47 -42.08 -10.65 19.75
C LYS A 47 -41.55 -10.14 21.10
N LYS A 48 -42.21 -9.16 21.72
CA LYS A 48 -41.77 -8.58 23.01
C LYS A 48 -42.17 -9.41 24.24
N SER A 49 -43.10 -10.35 24.12
CA SER A 49 -43.54 -11.20 25.25
C SER A 49 -42.76 -12.52 25.37
N CYS A 50 -41.86 -12.79 24.44
CA CYS A 50 -41.19 -14.09 24.28
C CYS A 50 -39.71 -13.98 24.62
N SER A 51 -39.22 -14.87 25.47
CA SER A 51 -37.77 -15.03 25.66
C SER A 51 -37.14 -15.86 24.54
N THR A 52 -37.89 -16.81 23.99
CA THR A 52 -37.49 -17.62 22.83
C THR A 52 -38.57 -17.56 21.78
N ILE A 53 -38.21 -17.27 20.54
CA ILE A 53 -39.10 -17.17 19.39
C ILE A 53 -38.70 -18.27 18.40
N VAL A 54 -39.61 -19.19 18.09
CA VAL A 54 -39.44 -20.17 17.02
C VAL A 54 -40.28 -19.74 15.82
N LEU A 55 -39.63 -19.53 14.68
CA LEU A 55 -40.25 -19.14 13.41
C LEU A 55 -40.41 -20.42 12.56
N ASP A 56 -41.58 -21.05 12.64
CA ASP A 56 -41.86 -22.37 12.06
C ASP A 56 -42.62 -22.24 10.73
N ASN A 57 -41.94 -22.48 9.60
CA ASN A 57 -42.51 -22.43 8.25
C ASN A 57 -43.22 -21.10 7.92
N ILE A 58 -42.60 -19.96 8.26
CA ILE A 58 -43.21 -18.65 8.03
C ILE A 58 -43.22 -18.32 6.53
N ALA A 59 -44.42 -18.13 5.98
CA ALA A 59 -44.63 -17.45 4.70
C ALA A 59 -44.85 -15.94 4.94
N VAL A 60 -43.84 -15.13 4.65
CA VAL A 60 -43.93 -13.67 4.77
C VAL A 60 -44.74 -13.10 3.60
N PRO A 61 -45.80 -12.30 3.85
CA PRO A 61 -46.62 -11.75 2.79
C PRO A 61 -45.84 -10.87 1.80
N ALA A 62 -46.30 -10.81 0.55
CA ALA A 62 -45.69 -10.00 -0.50
C ALA A 62 -45.55 -8.53 -0.09
N GLY A 63 -44.35 -7.97 -0.25
CA GLY A 63 -44.09 -6.56 0.06
C GLY A 63 -44.09 -6.22 1.55
N LYS A 64 -43.92 -7.21 2.42
CA LYS A 64 -43.83 -7.05 3.87
C LYS A 64 -42.49 -7.56 4.38
N THR A 65 -42.02 -6.93 5.47
CA THR A 65 -40.85 -7.36 6.21
C THR A 65 -41.28 -8.30 7.33
N LEU A 66 -40.54 -9.40 7.55
CA LEU A 66 -40.53 -10.11 8.82
C LEU A 66 -39.77 -9.25 9.83
N ASP A 67 -40.50 -8.35 10.48
CA ASP A 67 -39.93 -7.32 11.34
C ASP A 67 -39.76 -7.82 12.78
N LEU A 68 -38.55 -8.26 13.09
CA LEU A 68 -38.08 -8.64 14.42
C LEU A 68 -37.11 -7.58 14.97
N SER A 69 -37.38 -6.30 14.69
CA SER A 69 -36.70 -5.18 15.37
C SER A 69 -37.18 -5.00 16.82
N ASN A 70 -36.35 -4.37 17.65
CA ASN A 70 -36.63 -3.99 19.03
C ASN A 70 -37.03 -5.20 19.89
N LEU A 71 -36.30 -6.30 19.73
CA LEU A 71 -36.46 -7.48 20.58
C LEU A 71 -36.07 -7.15 22.02
N LYS A 72 -36.66 -7.91 22.95
CA LYS A 72 -36.26 -7.85 24.34
C LYS A 72 -34.82 -8.36 24.46
N GLU A 73 -34.05 -7.72 25.32
CA GLU A 73 -32.67 -8.12 25.55
C GLU A 73 -32.58 -9.58 26.01
N GLY A 74 -31.65 -10.35 25.43
CA GLY A 74 -31.50 -11.77 25.72
C GLY A 74 -32.49 -12.68 24.98
N THR A 75 -33.27 -12.17 24.04
CA THR A 75 -34.20 -12.99 23.25
C THR A 75 -33.45 -13.93 22.32
N LYS A 76 -33.86 -15.19 22.28
CA LYS A 76 -33.40 -16.19 21.30
C LYS A 76 -34.40 -16.31 20.16
N VAL A 77 -33.93 -16.39 18.92
CA VAL A 77 -34.77 -16.57 17.73
C VAL A 77 -34.26 -17.74 16.92
N ILE A 78 -35.15 -18.69 16.61
CA ILE A 78 -34.82 -19.95 15.96
C ILE A 78 -35.66 -20.09 14.69
N PHE A 79 -35.02 -20.16 13.53
CA PHE A 79 -35.67 -20.50 12.27
C PHE A 79 -35.89 -22.01 12.17
N LYS A 80 -37.10 -22.42 11.79
CA LYS A 80 -37.48 -23.82 11.64
C LYS A 80 -38.28 -24.03 10.36
N GLY A 81 -38.02 -25.15 9.68
CA GLY A 81 -38.64 -25.44 8.38
C GLY A 81 -38.24 -24.42 7.32
N GLU A 82 -39.13 -24.14 6.37
CA GLU A 82 -38.85 -23.21 5.27
C GLU A 82 -39.52 -21.85 5.48
N THR A 83 -38.72 -20.79 5.61
CA THR A 83 -39.20 -19.41 5.56
C THR A 83 -39.20 -18.92 4.11
N THR A 84 -40.34 -18.40 3.65
CA THR A 84 -40.54 -17.93 2.26
C THR A 84 -41.10 -16.52 2.21
N PHE A 85 -41.05 -15.89 1.03
CA PHE A 85 -41.51 -14.51 0.82
C PHE A 85 -42.42 -14.42 -0.40
N GLY A 86 -43.53 -13.68 -0.27
CA GLY A 86 -44.39 -13.34 -1.39
C GLY A 86 -43.70 -12.39 -2.37
N TYR A 87 -44.00 -12.53 -3.67
CA TYR A 87 -43.41 -11.71 -4.72
C TYR A 87 -44.01 -10.29 -4.77
N LYS A 88 -43.14 -9.28 -4.78
CA LYS A 88 -43.45 -7.88 -5.08
C LYS A 88 -42.18 -7.20 -5.57
N GLU A 89 -42.26 -6.28 -6.50
CA GLU A 89 -41.16 -5.36 -6.81
C GLU A 89 -41.16 -4.20 -5.79
N TRP A 90 -40.17 -4.20 -4.90
CA TRP A 90 -39.99 -3.21 -3.83
C TRP A 90 -38.56 -3.30 -3.29
N LYS A 91 -38.14 -2.35 -2.44
CA LYS A 91 -36.75 -2.25 -1.97
C LYS A 91 -36.42 -3.08 -0.73
N GLY A 92 -37.41 -3.70 -0.08
CA GLY A 92 -37.19 -4.49 1.13
C GLY A 92 -37.00 -3.62 2.39
N PRO A 93 -36.41 -4.18 3.47
CA PRO A 93 -35.84 -5.53 3.56
C PRO A 93 -36.89 -6.64 3.71
N LEU A 94 -36.54 -7.87 3.37
CA LEU A 94 -37.37 -9.06 3.59
C LEU A 94 -37.41 -9.47 5.08
N ILE A 95 -36.27 -9.41 5.77
CA ILE A 95 -36.12 -9.69 7.21
C ILE A 95 -35.41 -8.51 7.86
N ARG A 96 -35.84 -8.12 9.07
CA ARG A 96 -35.16 -7.11 9.88
C ARG A 96 -35.03 -7.56 11.33
N PHE A 97 -33.83 -7.47 11.89
CA PHE A 97 -33.55 -7.67 13.30
C PHE A 97 -32.89 -6.45 13.92
N SER A 98 -33.21 -6.19 15.18
CA SER A 98 -32.51 -5.25 16.06
C SER A 98 -32.79 -5.59 17.53
N GLY A 99 -31.86 -5.22 18.42
CA GLY A 99 -31.89 -5.55 19.84
C GLY A 99 -30.47 -5.72 20.39
N SER A 100 -30.36 -6.02 21.68
CA SER A 100 -29.08 -6.31 22.33
C SER A 100 -29.09 -7.70 22.96
N ASN A 101 -27.93 -8.38 22.99
CA ASN A 101 -27.81 -9.74 23.53
C ASN A 101 -28.79 -10.73 22.87
N ILE A 102 -28.99 -10.63 21.56
CA ILE A 102 -29.90 -11.49 20.79
C ILE A 102 -29.11 -12.66 20.24
N GLU A 103 -29.68 -13.87 20.35
CA GLU A 103 -29.13 -15.07 19.72
C GLU A 103 -30.07 -15.51 18.58
N ILE A 104 -29.57 -15.57 17.35
CA ILE A 104 -30.35 -16.00 16.18
C ILE A 104 -29.72 -17.29 15.63
N SER A 105 -30.52 -18.32 15.43
CA SER A 105 -30.06 -19.58 14.86
C SER A 105 -31.12 -20.27 14.00
N GLY A 106 -30.79 -21.41 13.41
CA GLY A 106 -31.76 -22.26 12.74
C GLY A 106 -31.64 -23.73 13.17
N GLU A 107 -32.78 -24.41 13.20
CA GLU A 107 -32.84 -25.86 13.45
C GLU A 107 -32.24 -26.66 12.29
N GLU A 108 -31.89 -27.91 12.54
CA GLU A 108 -31.45 -28.82 11.48
C GLU A 108 -32.50 -28.89 10.36
N GLY A 109 -32.04 -28.71 9.11
CA GLY A 109 -32.91 -28.73 7.92
C GLY A 109 -33.70 -27.45 7.67
N HIS A 110 -33.55 -26.39 8.47
CA HIS A 110 -34.17 -25.10 8.16
C HIS A 110 -33.62 -24.50 6.85
N LEU A 111 -34.45 -23.68 6.21
CA LEU A 111 -34.09 -22.94 5.00
C LEU A 111 -34.80 -21.57 4.99
N ILE A 112 -34.06 -20.52 4.67
CA ILE A 112 -34.63 -19.20 4.38
C ILE A 112 -34.52 -18.97 2.87
N ASN A 113 -35.62 -19.22 2.16
CA ASN A 113 -35.66 -19.23 0.71
C ASN A 113 -36.23 -17.91 0.17
N GLY A 114 -35.37 -17.08 -0.40
CA GLY A 114 -35.74 -15.84 -1.07
C GLY A 114 -36.47 -16.06 -2.39
N ASP A 115 -36.26 -17.21 -3.05
CA ASP A 115 -36.76 -17.52 -4.40
C ASP A 115 -36.52 -16.34 -5.37
N GLY A 116 -35.25 -15.90 -5.38
CA GLY A 116 -34.75 -14.68 -6.04
C GLY A 116 -34.91 -14.67 -7.56
N ALA A 117 -35.03 -15.83 -8.21
CA ALA A 117 -35.23 -15.94 -9.65
C ALA A 117 -36.48 -15.19 -10.16
N ARG A 118 -37.46 -14.93 -9.29
CA ARG A 118 -38.64 -14.11 -9.60
C ARG A 118 -38.26 -12.64 -9.90
N TRP A 119 -37.15 -12.16 -9.34
CA TRP A 119 -36.63 -10.80 -9.52
C TRP A 119 -35.43 -10.69 -10.45
N TRP A 120 -34.59 -11.72 -10.52
CA TRP A 120 -33.36 -11.68 -11.32
C TRP A 120 -33.62 -11.35 -12.78
N ASP A 121 -32.84 -10.40 -13.29
CA ASP A 121 -33.01 -9.76 -14.61
C ASP A 121 -31.67 -9.28 -15.18
N THR A 122 -30.57 -9.88 -14.72
CA THR A 122 -29.16 -9.55 -15.02
C THR A 122 -28.71 -8.14 -14.62
N LYS A 123 -29.56 -7.32 -13.98
CA LYS A 123 -29.26 -5.92 -13.66
C LYS A 123 -29.12 -5.63 -12.18
N GLY A 124 -29.52 -6.56 -11.31
CA GLY A 124 -29.34 -6.45 -9.86
C GLY A 124 -29.89 -5.13 -9.31
N SER A 125 -29.12 -4.43 -8.48
CA SER A 125 -29.46 -3.10 -7.96
C SER A 125 -29.11 -1.95 -8.91
N ASN A 126 -28.44 -2.22 -10.04
CA ASN A 126 -28.02 -1.21 -11.02
C ASN A 126 -29.14 -0.80 -11.99
N GLY A 127 -30.28 -1.51 -11.99
CA GLY A 127 -31.46 -1.17 -12.78
C GLY A 127 -32.44 -2.34 -12.92
N GLY A 128 -33.43 -2.19 -13.81
CA GLY A 128 -34.45 -3.22 -14.05
C GLY A 128 -35.57 -3.21 -13.01
N LYS A 129 -36.01 -4.40 -12.57
CA LYS A 129 -37.03 -4.57 -11.52
C LYS A 129 -36.53 -4.00 -10.19
N ASP A 130 -37.45 -3.50 -9.37
CA ASP A 130 -37.15 -3.24 -7.96
C ASP A 130 -37.03 -4.56 -7.20
N LYS A 131 -35.89 -4.76 -6.54
CA LYS A 131 -35.54 -6.02 -5.87
C LYS A 131 -35.34 -5.75 -4.38
N PRO A 132 -35.95 -6.54 -3.48
CA PRO A 132 -35.85 -6.27 -2.06
C PRO A 132 -34.51 -6.75 -1.51
N LYS A 133 -33.85 -5.90 -0.71
CA LYS A 133 -32.75 -6.36 0.14
C LYS A 133 -33.23 -7.47 1.07
N PHE A 134 -32.37 -8.41 1.41
CA PHE A 134 -32.82 -9.62 2.10
C PHE A 134 -32.87 -9.45 3.62
N PHE A 135 -31.73 -9.35 4.31
CA PHE A 135 -31.64 -9.39 5.77
C PHE A 135 -30.95 -8.14 6.32
N TYR A 136 -31.64 -7.39 7.18
CA TYR A 136 -31.05 -6.27 7.92
C TYR A 136 -30.70 -6.70 9.34
N ALA A 137 -29.40 -6.72 9.64
CA ALA A 137 -28.84 -6.83 10.99
C ALA A 137 -28.39 -5.44 11.44
N HIS A 138 -29.37 -4.58 11.74
CA HIS A 138 -29.15 -3.16 12.05
C HIS A 138 -29.47 -2.89 13.51
N SER A 139 -28.54 -2.26 14.25
CA SER A 139 -28.63 -2.09 15.71
C SER A 139 -28.89 -3.42 16.41
N LEU A 140 -28.14 -4.45 16.00
CA LEU A 140 -28.20 -5.80 16.55
C LEU A 140 -26.93 -6.04 17.36
N ASP A 141 -26.88 -5.41 18.53
CA ASP A 141 -25.63 -5.20 19.24
C ASP A 141 -25.36 -6.33 20.24
N HIS A 142 -24.10 -6.64 20.51
CA HIS A 142 -23.71 -7.70 21.48
C HIS A 142 -24.41 -9.04 21.22
N SER A 143 -24.59 -9.38 19.94
CA SER A 143 -25.52 -10.42 19.49
C SER A 143 -24.80 -11.46 18.63
N SER A 144 -25.50 -12.56 18.33
CA SER A 144 -24.99 -13.62 17.45
C SER A 144 -26.03 -14.09 16.45
N ILE A 145 -25.56 -14.47 15.26
CA ILE A 145 -26.30 -15.18 14.22
C ILE A 145 -25.49 -16.43 13.87
N THR A 146 -26.07 -17.62 14.03
CA THR A 146 -25.32 -18.88 13.86
C THR A 146 -26.07 -19.86 12.98
N GLY A 147 -25.38 -20.40 11.99
CA GLY A 147 -25.83 -21.57 11.22
C GLY A 147 -26.96 -21.31 10.23
N LEU A 148 -27.30 -20.05 9.91
CA LEU A 148 -28.43 -19.78 9.01
C LEU A 148 -28.14 -20.29 7.59
N ASN A 149 -29.12 -20.96 7.00
CA ASN A 149 -29.09 -21.47 5.64
C ASN A 149 -30.00 -20.64 4.74
N VAL A 150 -29.40 -19.81 3.89
CA VAL A 150 -30.08 -18.86 3.00
C VAL A 150 -29.96 -19.32 1.56
N LYS A 151 -31.05 -19.24 0.81
CA LYS A 151 -31.07 -19.60 -0.61
C LYS A 151 -31.71 -18.51 -1.47
N ASN A 152 -31.11 -18.26 -2.63
CA ASN A 152 -31.64 -17.44 -3.73
C ASN A 152 -32.15 -16.07 -3.27
N THR A 153 -31.27 -15.22 -2.75
CA THR A 153 -31.61 -13.83 -2.40
C THR A 153 -31.91 -13.01 -3.66
N PRO A 154 -32.89 -12.08 -3.64
CA PRO A 154 -33.22 -11.27 -4.82
C PRO A 154 -32.06 -10.35 -5.28
N VAL A 155 -31.32 -9.80 -4.32
CA VAL A 155 -30.10 -8.99 -4.45
C VAL A 155 -29.20 -9.26 -3.21
N GLN A 156 -28.63 -8.25 -2.56
CA GLN A 156 -27.75 -8.40 -1.39
C GLN A 156 -28.42 -9.15 -0.24
N ALA A 157 -27.66 -10.04 0.40
CA ALA A 157 -28.09 -10.94 1.45
C ALA A 157 -28.10 -10.24 2.82
N PHE A 158 -26.95 -10.09 3.48
CA PHE A 158 -26.87 -9.45 4.80
C PHE A 158 -26.37 -8.01 4.68
N SER A 159 -27.18 -7.06 5.15
CA SER A 159 -26.73 -5.69 5.45
C SER A 159 -26.49 -5.58 6.95
N VAL A 160 -25.23 -5.33 7.32
CA VAL A 160 -24.74 -5.30 8.70
C VAL A 160 -24.41 -3.87 9.10
N GLN A 161 -25.09 -3.39 10.15
CA GLN A 161 -24.89 -2.09 10.79
C GLN A 161 -25.06 -2.26 12.30
N ALA A 162 -24.02 -2.71 13.01
CA ALA A 162 -24.13 -3.15 14.40
C ALA A 162 -22.82 -2.93 15.20
N ASP A 163 -22.91 -3.07 16.52
CA ASP A 163 -21.78 -3.11 17.44
C ASP A 163 -21.67 -4.47 18.13
N ASN A 164 -20.50 -5.12 18.12
CA ASN A 164 -20.28 -6.42 18.76
C ASN A 164 -21.22 -7.53 18.24
N LEU A 165 -21.24 -7.77 16.93
CA LEU A 165 -22.06 -8.81 16.30
C LEU A 165 -21.20 -9.95 15.76
N VAL A 166 -21.57 -11.19 16.10
CA VAL A 166 -20.94 -12.41 15.57
C VAL A 166 -21.87 -13.09 14.56
N LEU A 167 -21.39 -13.37 13.36
CA LEU A 167 -22.07 -14.18 12.35
C LEU A 167 -21.23 -15.42 12.05
N ASP A 168 -21.72 -16.60 12.39
CA ASP A 168 -20.92 -17.83 12.35
C ASP A 168 -21.64 -18.96 11.60
N HIS A 169 -20.91 -19.70 10.76
CA HIS A 169 -21.44 -20.83 9.97
C HIS A 169 -22.64 -20.48 9.08
N ILE A 170 -22.67 -19.25 8.54
CA ILE A 170 -23.75 -18.83 7.63
C ILE A 170 -23.52 -19.42 6.24
N THR A 171 -24.55 -20.06 5.68
CA THR A 171 -24.55 -20.54 4.30
C THR A 171 -25.45 -19.65 3.44
N ILE A 172 -24.92 -19.15 2.32
CA ILE A 172 -25.69 -18.42 1.31
C ILE A 172 -25.47 -19.10 -0.04
N ASP A 173 -26.51 -19.77 -0.53
CA ASP A 173 -26.50 -20.43 -1.83
C ASP A 173 -27.37 -19.67 -2.84
N ASN A 174 -26.71 -18.85 -3.65
CA ASN A 174 -27.30 -18.16 -4.80
C ASN A 174 -26.81 -18.76 -6.12
N THR A 175 -26.32 -20.01 -6.15
CA THR A 175 -25.74 -20.64 -7.37
C THR A 175 -26.73 -20.65 -8.54
N ASP A 176 -28.04 -20.74 -8.28
CA ASP A 176 -29.07 -20.66 -9.33
C ASP A 176 -28.99 -19.32 -10.09
N GLY A 177 -28.47 -18.26 -9.47
CA GLY A 177 -28.28 -16.94 -10.06
C GLY A 177 -27.32 -16.94 -11.26
N ASP A 178 -26.33 -17.83 -11.28
CA ASP A 178 -25.33 -17.91 -12.37
C ASP A 178 -25.99 -18.15 -13.74
N LYS A 179 -27.08 -18.93 -13.75
CA LYS A 179 -27.83 -19.28 -14.97
C LYS A 179 -29.10 -18.47 -15.16
N ASN A 180 -29.60 -17.84 -14.10
CA ASN A 180 -30.91 -17.17 -14.08
C ASN A 180 -30.80 -15.65 -13.92
N GLY A 181 -29.61 -15.07 -14.10
CA GLY A 181 -29.41 -13.62 -14.13
C GLY A 181 -29.33 -12.95 -12.77
N GLY A 182 -28.85 -13.67 -11.74
CA GLY A 182 -28.47 -13.10 -10.45
C GLY A 182 -27.35 -12.06 -10.64
N HIS A 183 -27.48 -10.92 -9.97
CA HIS A 183 -26.51 -9.82 -10.03
C HIS A 183 -26.66 -8.95 -8.78
N ASN A 184 -25.56 -8.41 -8.25
CA ASN A 184 -25.51 -7.73 -6.95
C ASN A 184 -26.11 -8.56 -5.81
N THR A 185 -25.73 -9.85 -5.79
CA THR A 185 -26.13 -10.83 -4.77
C THR A 185 -25.07 -10.94 -3.66
N ASP A 186 -24.53 -9.79 -3.25
CA ASP A 186 -23.51 -9.63 -2.21
C ASP A 186 -23.91 -10.41 -0.95
N ALA A 187 -22.95 -11.09 -0.31
CA ALA A 187 -23.24 -11.89 0.87
C ALA A 187 -23.27 -11.07 2.16
N PHE A 188 -22.20 -10.34 2.47
CA PHE A 188 -22.13 -9.46 3.64
C PHE A 188 -21.70 -8.05 3.26
N ASP A 189 -22.65 -7.11 3.33
CA ASP A 189 -22.39 -5.67 3.24
C ASP A 189 -22.23 -5.11 4.65
N VAL A 190 -21.01 -4.75 5.04
CA VAL A 190 -20.73 -4.12 6.33
C VAL A 190 -20.58 -2.61 6.14
N GLY A 191 -21.30 -1.85 6.96
CA GLY A 191 -21.20 -0.39 7.02
C GLY A 191 -21.49 0.09 8.43
N GLU A 192 -20.93 1.23 8.83
CA GLU A 192 -21.26 1.89 10.11
C GLU A 192 -21.27 0.94 11.32
N SER A 193 -20.28 0.05 11.38
CA SER A 193 -20.23 -1.04 12.36
C SER A 193 -18.92 -1.08 13.13
N THR A 194 -18.97 -1.64 14.34
CA THR A 194 -17.79 -1.90 15.17
C THR A 194 -17.81 -3.33 15.73
N TYR A 195 -16.64 -3.97 15.85
CA TYR A 195 -16.51 -5.30 16.46
C TYR A 195 -17.39 -6.38 15.80
N ILE A 196 -17.30 -6.48 14.46
CA ILE A 196 -18.02 -7.50 13.70
C ILE A 196 -17.12 -8.70 13.48
N THR A 197 -17.58 -9.90 13.79
CA THR A 197 -16.88 -11.14 13.48
C THR A 197 -17.74 -12.00 12.58
N ILE A 198 -17.26 -12.31 11.38
CA ILE A 198 -17.87 -13.25 10.45
C ILE A 198 -16.94 -14.47 10.35
N SER A 199 -17.43 -15.66 10.68
CA SER A 199 -16.63 -16.88 10.67
C SER A 199 -17.30 -18.05 9.97
N ASN A 200 -16.50 -18.88 9.31
CA ASN A 200 -16.94 -20.16 8.74
C ASN A 200 -18.09 -20.04 7.72
N ALA A 201 -18.16 -18.92 6.99
CA ALA A 201 -19.21 -18.68 6.02
C ALA A 201 -19.02 -19.51 4.75
N ASN A 202 -20.10 -20.02 4.17
CA ASN A 202 -20.08 -20.75 2.89
C ASN A 202 -20.98 -20.04 1.87
N ILE A 203 -20.34 -19.38 0.91
CA ILE A 203 -20.97 -18.41 0.02
C ILE A 203 -20.82 -18.83 -1.43
N LYS A 204 -21.94 -18.88 -2.14
CA LYS A 204 -22.01 -19.01 -3.59
C LYS A 204 -22.90 -17.91 -4.16
N ASN A 205 -22.34 -16.97 -4.90
CA ASN A 205 -23.09 -15.80 -5.39
C ASN A 205 -22.48 -15.20 -6.67
N GLN A 206 -22.96 -14.00 -7.05
CA GLN A 206 -22.58 -13.28 -8.28
C GLN A 206 -22.03 -11.88 -8.00
N ASP A 207 -21.68 -11.57 -6.74
CA ASP A 207 -21.04 -10.31 -6.36
C ASP A 207 -20.13 -10.52 -5.14
N ASP A 208 -19.81 -9.49 -4.35
CA ASP A 208 -18.88 -9.61 -3.23
C ASP A 208 -19.29 -10.68 -2.20
N CYS A 209 -18.32 -11.48 -1.78
CA CYS A 209 -18.47 -12.39 -0.64
C CYS A 209 -18.53 -11.58 0.67
N LEU A 210 -17.74 -10.51 0.73
CA LEU A 210 -17.74 -9.50 1.78
C LEU A 210 -17.44 -8.15 1.13
N ALA A 211 -18.18 -7.12 1.51
CA ALA A 211 -17.93 -5.72 1.15
C ALA A 211 -17.93 -4.85 2.41
N VAL A 212 -16.75 -4.45 2.87
CA VAL A 212 -16.60 -3.52 4.01
C VAL A 212 -16.61 -2.08 3.49
N ASN A 213 -17.78 -1.44 3.50
CA ASN A 213 -17.96 -0.08 3.02
C ASN A 213 -17.47 0.97 4.04
N SER A 214 -17.69 0.69 5.33
CA SER A 214 -17.19 1.46 6.48
C SER A 214 -17.28 0.64 7.77
N GLY A 215 -16.49 0.99 8.78
CA GLY A 215 -16.50 0.36 10.10
C GLY A 215 -15.11 0.11 10.67
N GLU A 216 -15.06 -0.29 11.95
CA GLU A 216 -13.81 -0.56 12.65
C GLU A 216 -13.82 -1.90 13.39
N ASN A 217 -12.66 -2.56 13.52
CA ASN A 217 -12.53 -3.82 14.25
C ASN A 217 -13.41 -4.94 13.63
N ILE A 218 -13.18 -5.24 12.37
CA ILE A 218 -13.97 -6.23 11.62
C ILE A 218 -13.09 -7.46 11.34
N VAL A 219 -13.62 -8.66 11.58
CA VAL A 219 -12.95 -9.93 11.32
C VAL A 219 -13.79 -10.77 10.36
N PHE A 220 -13.16 -11.32 9.32
CA PHE A 220 -13.72 -12.35 8.46
C PHE A 220 -12.74 -13.53 8.40
N THR A 221 -13.15 -14.74 8.79
CA THR A 221 -12.23 -15.89 8.85
C THR A 221 -12.89 -17.22 8.51
N GLY A 222 -12.14 -18.18 7.97
CA GLY A 222 -12.67 -19.51 7.65
C GLY A 222 -13.70 -19.52 6.52
N GLY A 223 -13.73 -18.48 5.68
CA GLY A 223 -14.75 -18.31 4.65
C GLY A 223 -14.46 -19.15 3.39
N TYR A 224 -15.52 -19.68 2.78
CA TYR A 224 -15.49 -20.27 1.45
C TYR A 224 -16.35 -19.40 0.51
N CYS A 225 -15.73 -18.77 -0.48
CA CYS A 225 -16.37 -17.87 -1.43
C CYS A 225 -16.27 -18.44 -2.85
N SER A 226 -17.40 -18.61 -3.55
CA SER A 226 -17.43 -19.12 -4.92
C SER A 226 -18.36 -18.33 -5.83
N GLY A 227 -18.00 -18.15 -7.09
CA GLY A 227 -18.83 -17.54 -8.14
C GLY A 227 -18.78 -16.01 -8.21
N GLY A 228 -18.56 -15.35 -7.08
CA GLY A 228 -18.74 -13.92 -6.91
C GLY A 228 -17.56 -13.03 -7.35
N HIS A 229 -17.42 -11.89 -6.67
CA HIS A 229 -16.40 -10.86 -6.95
C HIS A 229 -15.25 -10.80 -5.94
N GLY A 230 -15.13 -11.82 -5.08
CA GLY A 230 -14.05 -11.95 -4.10
C GLY A 230 -14.38 -11.34 -2.75
N ILE A 231 -13.33 -11.08 -1.96
CA ILE A 231 -13.42 -10.48 -0.62
C ILE A 231 -12.92 -9.05 -0.71
N SER A 232 -13.80 -8.08 -0.43
CA SER A 232 -13.58 -6.67 -0.74
C SER A 232 -13.60 -5.75 0.49
N ILE A 233 -12.62 -4.85 0.54
CA ILE A 233 -12.78 -3.56 1.21
C ILE A 233 -13.34 -2.56 0.20
N GLY A 234 -14.44 -1.91 0.59
CA GLY A 234 -15.10 -0.87 -0.16
C GLY A 234 -16.32 -1.31 -0.98
N SER A 235 -16.88 -0.44 -1.82
CA SER A 235 -16.27 0.84 -2.21
C SER A 235 -16.24 1.85 -1.05
N VAL A 236 -15.07 2.41 -0.74
CA VAL A 236 -14.93 3.41 0.34
C VAL A 236 -14.98 4.81 -0.25
N GLY A 237 -15.88 5.67 0.27
CA GLY A 237 -16.11 7.02 -0.25
C GLY A 237 -17.55 7.24 -0.72
N GLY A 238 -18.01 8.50 -0.69
CA GLY A 238 -19.33 8.90 -1.19
C GLY A 238 -20.52 8.52 -0.30
N ARG A 239 -20.28 8.16 0.97
CA ARG A 239 -21.30 7.84 1.99
C ARG A 239 -21.19 8.77 3.20
N ASP A 240 -22.09 8.63 4.17
CA ASP A 240 -22.04 9.38 5.43
C ASP A 240 -20.80 8.98 6.27
N ASN A 241 -20.45 7.69 6.28
CA ASN A 241 -19.22 7.17 6.86
C ASN A 241 -18.33 6.53 5.77
N ASN A 242 -17.08 7.00 5.68
CA ASN A 242 -16.07 6.56 4.70
C ASN A 242 -14.77 6.11 5.38
N ILE A 243 -14.85 5.65 6.62
CA ILE A 243 -13.70 5.17 7.39
C ILE A 243 -13.78 3.66 7.49
N VAL A 244 -12.71 2.99 7.07
CA VAL A 244 -12.47 1.56 7.32
C VAL A 244 -11.17 1.46 8.12
N LYS A 245 -11.22 0.79 9.27
CA LYS A 245 -10.04 0.66 10.15
C LYS A 245 -9.97 -0.70 10.84
N ASN A 246 -8.78 -1.24 11.00
CA ASN A 246 -8.55 -2.46 11.78
C ASN A 246 -9.43 -3.62 11.32
N VAL A 247 -9.20 -4.07 10.09
CA VAL A 247 -9.95 -5.17 9.47
C VAL A 247 -9.03 -6.36 9.24
N THR A 248 -9.42 -7.55 9.69
CA THR A 248 -8.67 -8.79 9.46
C THR A 248 -9.51 -9.78 8.67
N ILE A 249 -9.00 -10.19 7.53
CA ILE A 249 -9.58 -11.19 6.64
C ILE A 249 -8.58 -12.34 6.57
N SER A 250 -8.94 -13.53 7.06
CA SER A 250 -7.99 -14.64 7.14
C SER A 250 -8.54 -16.02 6.78
N ASP A 251 -7.65 -16.97 6.53
CA ASP A 251 -7.93 -18.43 6.52
C ASP A 251 -9.12 -18.80 5.64
N SER A 252 -9.18 -18.22 4.44
CA SER A 252 -10.35 -18.30 3.56
C SER A 252 -9.98 -18.75 2.14
N THR A 253 -10.94 -19.31 1.43
CA THR A 253 -10.80 -19.72 0.03
C THR A 253 -11.69 -18.90 -0.87
N VAL A 254 -11.15 -18.42 -1.98
CA VAL A 254 -11.89 -17.76 -3.06
C VAL A 254 -11.71 -18.55 -4.35
N THR A 255 -12.81 -19.01 -4.94
CA THR A 255 -12.79 -19.86 -6.14
C THR A 255 -13.79 -19.43 -7.19
N ASN A 256 -13.51 -19.69 -8.49
CA ASN A 256 -14.39 -19.39 -9.62
C ASN A 256 -14.98 -17.96 -9.53
N SER A 257 -14.18 -16.98 -9.15
CA SER A 257 -14.62 -15.62 -8.83
C SER A 257 -13.91 -14.62 -9.74
N ALA A 258 -14.50 -13.44 -9.93
CA ALA A 258 -13.87 -12.39 -10.71
C ALA A 258 -12.55 -11.93 -10.09
N ASN A 259 -12.55 -11.73 -8.77
CA ASN A 259 -11.37 -11.30 -8.02
C ASN A 259 -11.10 -12.20 -6.83
N GLY A 260 -9.85 -12.26 -6.38
CA GLY A 260 -9.48 -12.86 -5.10
C GLY A 260 -9.73 -11.90 -3.94
N VAL A 261 -8.71 -11.09 -3.62
CA VAL A 261 -8.82 -10.02 -2.62
C VAL A 261 -8.82 -8.65 -3.28
N ARG A 262 -9.63 -7.73 -2.74
CA ARG A 262 -9.89 -6.44 -3.38
C ARG A 262 -9.95 -5.28 -2.39
N VAL A 263 -9.38 -4.13 -2.76
CA VAL A 263 -9.60 -2.84 -2.10
C VAL A 263 -9.99 -1.82 -3.17
N LYS A 264 -11.19 -1.24 -3.04
CA LYS A 264 -11.74 -0.28 -4.01
C LYS A 264 -12.14 1.02 -3.30
N THR A 265 -11.57 2.15 -3.71
CA THR A 265 -11.98 3.48 -3.20
C THR A 265 -12.58 4.33 -4.31
N VAL A 266 -13.58 5.14 -3.95
CA VAL A 266 -14.38 5.89 -4.91
C VAL A 266 -13.59 7.07 -5.46
N TYR A 267 -13.57 7.21 -6.79
CA TYR A 267 -12.96 8.33 -7.51
C TYR A 267 -13.46 9.67 -6.97
N LYS A 268 -12.53 10.58 -6.64
CA LYS A 268 -12.77 11.92 -6.05
C LYS A 268 -13.48 11.95 -4.70
N ALA A 269 -13.68 10.80 -4.05
CA ALA A 269 -14.25 10.78 -2.72
C ALA A 269 -13.22 11.11 -1.64
N THR A 270 -13.70 11.26 -0.40
CA THR A 270 -12.88 11.46 0.80
C THR A 270 -13.19 10.38 1.84
N GLY A 271 -12.17 9.93 2.57
CA GLY A 271 -12.29 8.87 3.58
C GLY A 271 -10.93 8.35 4.01
N SER A 272 -10.89 7.14 4.57
CA SER A 272 -9.62 6.45 4.85
C SER A 272 -9.82 4.94 4.95
N VAL A 273 -8.82 4.19 4.49
CA VAL A 273 -8.67 2.76 4.74
C VAL A 273 -7.36 2.57 5.49
N SER A 274 -7.39 2.11 6.73
CA SER A 274 -6.17 1.87 7.51
C SER A 274 -6.18 0.53 8.24
N ASP A 275 -4.99 -0.04 8.47
CA ASP A 275 -4.80 -1.22 9.32
C ASP A 275 -5.65 -2.42 8.84
N VAL A 276 -5.61 -2.71 7.55
CA VAL A 276 -6.32 -3.85 6.93
C VAL A 276 -5.34 -4.99 6.74
N THR A 277 -5.72 -6.22 7.09
CA THR A 277 -4.92 -7.43 6.90
C THR A 277 -5.70 -8.47 6.09
N PHE A 278 -5.12 -8.94 4.99
CA PHE A 278 -5.50 -10.17 4.30
C PHE A 278 -4.43 -11.22 4.58
N SER A 279 -4.78 -12.37 5.15
CA SER A 279 -3.82 -13.40 5.56
C SER A 279 -4.27 -14.82 5.23
N ASN A 280 -3.40 -15.66 4.68
CA ASN A 280 -3.69 -17.07 4.43
C ASN A 280 -4.97 -17.27 3.57
N ILE A 281 -4.98 -16.67 2.38
CA ILE A 281 -6.11 -16.73 1.45
C ILE A 281 -5.73 -17.60 0.25
N GLU A 282 -6.51 -18.64 0.00
CA GLU A 282 -6.31 -19.55 -1.14
C GLU A 282 -7.19 -19.14 -2.33
N LEU A 283 -6.57 -18.96 -3.50
CA LEU A 283 -7.22 -18.55 -4.73
C LEU A 283 -7.25 -19.68 -5.76
N SER A 284 -8.36 -19.83 -6.47
CA SER A 284 -8.40 -20.72 -7.64
C SER A 284 -9.38 -20.25 -8.72
N LYS A 285 -8.98 -20.36 -9.99
CA LYS A 285 -9.84 -20.03 -11.14
C LYS A 285 -10.40 -18.61 -11.06
N ILE A 286 -9.54 -17.66 -10.73
CA ILE A 286 -9.89 -16.25 -10.66
C ILE A 286 -9.87 -15.66 -12.08
N SER A 287 -10.97 -15.04 -12.51
CA SER A 287 -11.16 -14.69 -13.93
C SER A 287 -10.74 -13.27 -14.32
N SER A 288 -10.54 -12.37 -13.35
CA SER A 288 -10.11 -10.97 -13.60
C SER A 288 -8.82 -10.61 -12.86
N TYR A 289 -8.84 -10.58 -11.52
CA TYR A 289 -7.70 -10.12 -10.72
C TYR A 289 -7.45 -10.99 -9.49
N GLY A 290 -6.26 -11.59 -9.36
CA GLY A 290 -5.89 -12.30 -8.13
C GLY A 290 -5.93 -11.37 -6.92
N ILE A 291 -5.18 -10.26 -6.99
CA ILE A 291 -5.26 -9.14 -6.05
C ILE A 291 -5.50 -7.84 -6.83
N VAL A 292 -6.48 -7.04 -6.41
CA VAL A 292 -6.73 -5.72 -6.98
C VAL A 292 -6.87 -4.64 -5.92
N ILE A 293 -6.07 -3.58 -6.01
CA ILE A 293 -6.16 -2.42 -5.12
C ILE A 293 -6.20 -1.15 -5.96
N GLU A 294 -7.32 -0.44 -5.93
CA GLU A 294 -7.60 0.65 -6.88
C GLU A 294 -8.29 1.86 -6.21
N GLN A 295 -7.87 3.08 -6.60
CA GLN A 295 -8.38 4.35 -6.07
C GLN A 295 -9.15 5.20 -7.11
N ASP A 296 -9.74 4.54 -8.10
CA ASP A 296 -10.34 5.15 -9.29
C ASP A 296 -11.77 4.64 -9.59
N TYR A 297 -12.43 4.02 -8.61
CA TYR A 297 -13.73 3.35 -8.79
C TYR A 297 -14.89 4.35 -8.91
N GLU A 298 -15.72 4.26 -9.96
CA GLU A 298 -16.86 5.15 -10.20
C GLU A 298 -18.08 4.36 -10.71
N ASN A 299 -19.21 4.43 -10.01
CA ASN A 299 -20.51 3.85 -10.44
C ASN A 299 -20.44 2.38 -10.92
N GLY A 300 -19.62 1.55 -10.26
CA GLY A 300 -19.48 0.14 -10.61
C GLY A 300 -18.43 -0.16 -11.68
N SER A 301 -17.60 0.81 -12.07
CA SER A 301 -16.50 0.60 -13.01
C SER A 301 -15.27 1.47 -12.68
N PRO A 302 -14.03 1.00 -12.95
CA PRO A 302 -12.83 1.81 -12.80
C PRO A 302 -12.74 2.91 -13.88
N THR A 303 -12.20 4.08 -13.53
CA THR A 303 -12.00 5.20 -14.48
C THR A 303 -10.64 5.19 -15.17
N GLY A 304 -9.71 4.36 -14.70
CA GLY A 304 -8.29 4.34 -15.05
C GLY A 304 -7.47 5.48 -14.44
N LYS A 305 -8.06 6.33 -13.58
CA LYS A 305 -7.42 7.55 -13.05
C LYS A 305 -7.60 7.64 -11.54
N PRO A 306 -6.60 7.23 -10.74
CA PRO A 306 -6.77 7.22 -9.29
C PRO A 306 -6.76 8.64 -8.71
N THR A 307 -7.38 8.77 -7.54
CA THR A 307 -7.41 10.00 -6.74
C THR A 307 -6.91 9.75 -5.33
N THR A 308 -6.56 10.82 -4.62
CA THR A 308 -5.81 10.73 -3.35
C THR A 308 -6.65 10.95 -2.10
N GLY A 309 -7.95 11.22 -2.24
CA GLY A 309 -8.82 11.63 -1.12
C GLY A 309 -9.19 10.51 -0.13
N VAL A 310 -8.93 9.25 -0.48
CA VAL A 310 -9.13 8.08 0.39
C VAL A 310 -7.81 7.34 0.55
N PRO A 311 -6.88 7.79 1.42
CA PRO A 311 -5.63 7.11 1.67
C PRO A 311 -5.83 5.66 2.12
N ILE A 312 -4.97 4.76 1.63
CA ILE A 312 -4.90 3.34 2.00
C ILE A 312 -3.56 3.11 2.71
N THR A 313 -3.58 3.02 4.04
CA THR A 313 -2.37 2.90 4.86
C THR A 313 -2.37 1.63 5.72
N GLY A 314 -1.21 1.12 6.12
CA GLY A 314 -1.15 -0.04 7.03
C GLY A 314 -1.80 -1.31 6.46
N LEU A 315 -1.82 -1.48 5.13
CA LEU A 315 -2.37 -2.67 4.48
C LEU A 315 -1.36 -3.82 4.55
N THR A 316 -1.74 -4.93 5.16
CA THR A 316 -0.98 -6.19 5.15
C THR A 316 -1.67 -7.18 4.21
N VAL A 317 -0.91 -7.73 3.26
CA VAL A 317 -1.33 -8.83 2.41
C VAL A 317 -0.30 -9.93 2.56
N GLU A 318 -0.67 -11.03 3.21
CA GLU A 318 0.25 -12.12 3.50
C GLU A 318 -0.34 -13.48 3.12
N LYS A 319 0.48 -14.35 2.54
CA LYS A 319 0.10 -15.73 2.19
C LYS A 319 -1.20 -15.81 1.35
N VAL A 320 -1.41 -14.85 0.46
CA VAL A 320 -2.42 -14.95 -0.60
C VAL A 320 -1.82 -15.75 -1.73
N THR A 321 -2.26 -16.99 -1.90
CA THR A 321 -1.63 -17.95 -2.82
C THR A 321 -2.66 -18.63 -3.70
N GLY A 322 -2.28 -19.04 -4.91
CA GLY A 322 -3.17 -19.81 -5.78
C GLY A 322 -3.06 -19.48 -7.26
N THR A 323 -4.16 -19.68 -7.98
CA THR A 323 -4.21 -19.59 -9.44
C THR A 323 -5.25 -18.61 -9.95
N VAL A 324 -4.90 -17.89 -11.01
CA VAL A 324 -5.84 -17.14 -11.85
C VAL A 324 -5.95 -17.81 -13.23
N GLU A 325 -6.99 -17.48 -13.97
CA GLU A 325 -7.17 -17.92 -15.36
C GLU A 325 -6.17 -17.21 -16.29
N SER A 326 -5.81 -17.82 -17.41
CA SER A 326 -4.79 -17.26 -18.35
C SER A 326 -5.04 -15.81 -18.80
N SER A 327 -6.30 -15.42 -19.00
CA SER A 327 -6.68 -14.06 -19.41
C SER A 327 -6.75 -13.06 -18.25
N ALA A 328 -6.56 -13.51 -17.01
CA ALA A 328 -6.62 -12.67 -15.82
C ALA A 328 -5.26 -12.00 -15.55
N THR A 329 -5.26 -11.08 -14.61
CA THR A 329 -4.05 -10.43 -14.08
C THR A 329 -3.80 -10.93 -12.66
N ASP A 330 -2.56 -11.36 -12.36
CA ASP A 330 -2.23 -11.87 -11.04
C ASP A 330 -2.42 -10.78 -9.97
N ILE A 331 -1.80 -9.61 -10.18
CA ILE A 331 -1.84 -8.46 -9.26
C ILE A 331 -2.00 -7.16 -10.06
N PHE A 332 -3.01 -6.37 -9.68
CA PHE A 332 -3.25 -5.01 -10.21
C PHE A 332 -3.30 -3.99 -9.09
N ILE A 333 -2.45 -2.96 -9.15
CA ILE A 333 -2.46 -1.88 -8.17
C ILE A 333 -2.46 -0.52 -8.86
N LEU A 334 -3.43 0.32 -8.51
CA LEU A 334 -3.67 1.65 -9.05
C LEU A 334 -4.00 2.65 -7.92
N CYS A 335 -2.95 3.25 -7.36
CA CYS A 335 -3.05 4.27 -6.33
C CYS A 335 -2.76 5.67 -6.86
N GLY A 336 -3.40 6.66 -6.26
CA GLY A 336 -3.04 8.06 -6.39
C GLY A 336 -1.68 8.34 -5.79
N THR A 337 -1.03 9.42 -6.23
CA THR A 337 0.30 9.79 -5.73
C THR A 337 0.25 10.10 -4.24
N GLY A 338 1.01 9.33 -3.45
CA GLY A 338 1.13 9.51 -2.00
C GLY A 338 -0.07 9.03 -1.17
N SER A 339 -1.09 8.44 -1.80
CA SER A 339 -2.30 7.96 -1.11
C SER A 339 -2.31 6.48 -0.78
N CYS A 340 -1.18 5.79 -0.97
CA CYS A 340 -0.95 4.43 -0.51
C CYS A 340 0.43 4.36 0.17
N SER A 341 0.48 3.94 1.44
CA SER A 341 1.73 3.89 2.21
C SER A 341 1.70 2.82 3.30
N ASP A 342 2.87 2.42 3.80
CA ASP A 342 3.00 1.54 4.97
C ASP A 342 2.36 0.15 4.77
N TRP A 343 2.51 -0.41 3.56
CA TRP A 343 2.01 -1.74 3.26
C TRP A 343 3.03 -2.83 3.63
N THR A 344 2.52 -3.97 4.10
CA THR A 344 3.28 -5.20 4.28
C THR A 344 2.79 -6.23 3.26
N TRP A 345 3.71 -6.86 2.54
CA TRP A 345 3.39 -7.84 1.51
C TRP A 345 4.30 -9.06 1.73
N THR A 346 3.79 -10.25 2.02
CA THR A 346 4.68 -11.38 2.38
C THR A 346 4.12 -12.73 1.96
N GLY A 347 4.92 -13.59 1.32
CA GLY A 347 4.52 -14.96 1.00
C GLY A 347 3.33 -15.08 0.05
N ASN A 348 3.01 -14.03 -0.71
CA ASN A 348 1.97 -14.05 -1.73
C ASN A 348 2.50 -14.73 -2.99
N ALA A 349 1.74 -15.68 -3.53
CA ALA A 349 2.16 -16.50 -4.68
C ALA A 349 0.96 -16.81 -5.56
N ILE A 350 0.70 -15.92 -6.51
CA ILE A 350 -0.39 -16.02 -7.48
C ILE A 350 0.24 -16.29 -8.84
N THR A 351 -0.31 -17.23 -9.59
CA THR A 351 0.21 -17.64 -10.89
C THR A 351 -0.92 -17.90 -11.88
N GLY A 352 -0.64 -17.75 -13.16
CA GLY A 352 -1.51 -18.24 -14.24
C GLY A 352 -1.85 -17.18 -15.29
N GLY A 353 -1.84 -15.90 -14.94
CA GLY A 353 -2.17 -14.81 -15.88
C GLY A 353 -1.06 -14.54 -16.90
N ASP A 354 -1.44 -14.12 -18.12
CA ASP A 354 -0.50 -13.74 -19.20
C ASP A 354 0.23 -12.41 -18.91
N ASP A 355 -0.35 -11.55 -18.05
CA ASP A 355 0.25 -10.31 -17.58
C ASP A 355 0.70 -10.50 -16.13
N GLU A 356 1.98 -10.91 -15.93
CA GLU A 356 2.52 -11.27 -14.61
C GLU A 356 2.21 -10.20 -13.55
N VAL A 357 2.29 -8.92 -13.91
CA VAL A 357 2.08 -7.80 -12.97
C VAL A 357 1.82 -6.48 -13.71
N LYS A 358 0.76 -5.73 -13.37
CA LYS A 358 0.57 -4.33 -13.82
C LYS A 358 0.56 -3.37 -12.64
N TYR A 359 1.66 -2.62 -12.47
CA TYR A 359 1.72 -1.46 -11.57
C TYR A 359 1.53 -0.16 -12.34
N ALA A 360 0.56 0.63 -11.92
CA ALA A 360 0.44 2.03 -12.33
C ALA A 360 0.50 2.91 -11.09
N VAL A 361 1.61 2.85 -10.33
CA VAL A 361 1.76 3.61 -9.07
C VAL A 361 3.18 4.12 -8.86
N SER A 362 3.29 5.36 -8.36
CA SER A 362 4.47 5.90 -7.71
C SER A 362 4.67 5.25 -6.33
N ARG A 363 5.61 4.29 -6.23
CA ARG A 363 6.10 3.61 -5.02
C ARG A 363 5.11 2.64 -4.34
N ILE A 364 5.18 1.37 -4.74
CA ILE A 364 4.72 0.23 -3.93
C ILE A 364 5.95 -0.61 -3.59
N VAL A 365 6.05 -1.04 -2.33
CA VAL A 365 7.05 -1.99 -1.84
C VAL A 365 6.49 -3.39 -2.09
N LEU A 366 7.08 -4.12 -3.04
CA LEU A 366 6.81 -5.54 -3.20
C LEU A 366 7.91 -6.36 -2.58
N LEU A 367 7.44 -7.32 -1.82
CA LEU A 367 8.22 -8.39 -1.27
C LEU A 367 7.77 -9.67 -1.99
N ASP A 368 8.73 -10.42 -2.51
CA ASP A 368 8.54 -11.76 -3.09
C ASP A 368 8.10 -11.88 -4.55
N ALA A 369 8.48 -10.93 -5.41
CA ALA A 369 8.52 -11.18 -6.86
C ALA A 369 9.96 -11.05 -7.36
N ILE A 370 10.77 -12.11 -7.18
CA ILE A 370 11.97 -12.52 -7.96
C ILE A 370 12.77 -13.53 -7.11
N HIS A 371 12.66 -14.82 -7.45
CA HIS A 371 13.64 -15.91 -7.26
C HIS A 371 14.39 -16.06 -5.91
N LEU A 372 14.12 -17.14 -5.14
CA LEU A 372 14.97 -18.35 -5.01
C LEU A 372 14.82 -19.11 -3.68
N HIS A 373 15.10 -20.41 -3.79
CA HIS A 373 15.30 -21.42 -2.75
C HIS A 373 15.97 -20.97 -1.43
N SER A 374 15.54 -21.68 -0.38
CA SER A 374 16.18 -21.93 0.93
C SER A 374 15.72 -21.06 2.11
N LEU A 375 15.23 -21.78 3.13
CA LEU A 375 14.61 -21.34 4.37
C LEU A 375 15.62 -20.74 5.35
N SER A 376 15.20 -19.76 6.16
CA SER A 376 15.10 -19.94 7.61
C SER A 376 14.27 -18.82 8.25
N HIS A 377 13.40 -19.21 9.19
CA HIS A 377 12.48 -18.34 9.92
C HIS A 377 13.20 -17.62 11.07
N ALA A 378 12.98 -16.31 11.20
CA ALA A 378 13.08 -15.59 12.46
C ALA A 378 12.11 -14.40 12.45
N GLN A 379 11.27 -14.29 13.49
CA GLN A 379 10.36 -13.18 13.74
C GLN A 379 11.10 -11.84 13.79
N GLY A 380 10.61 -10.87 13.05
CA GLY A 380 11.06 -9.49 13.08
C GLY A 380 10.50 -8.76 11.87
N TYR A 381 9.89 -7.59 12.08
CA TYR A 381 9.43 -6.70 11.02
C TYR A 381 10.56 -6.48 10.00
N ILE A 382 10.40 -6.98 8.77
CA ILE A 382 11.39 -6.76 7.71
C ILE A 382 10.88 -5.64 6.82
N GLN A 383 11.40 -4.43 7.06
CA GLN A 383 11.31 -3.30 6.15
C GLN A 383 12.12 -3.65 4.90
N ILE A 384 11.47 -4.01 3.78
CA ILE A 384 12.20 -4.35 2.55
C ILE A 384 12.25 -3.14 1.64
N THR A 385 13.31 -2.37 1.85
CA THR A 385 13.89 -1.51 0.83
C THR A 385 14.36 -2.40 -0.33
N PHE A 386 14.00 -2.09 -1.58
CA PHE A 386 14.70 -2.68 -2.71
C PHE A 386 16.20 -2.45 -2.51
N LYS A 387 16.97 -3.52 -2.32
CA LYS A 387 18.41 -3.43 -2.12
C LYS A 387 19.05 -3.14 -3.46
N MET A 388 19.19 -1.86 -3.78
CA MET A 388 19.92 -1.46 -4.98
C MET A 388 21.41 -1.73 -4.77
N HIS A 389 22.10 -2.14 -5.82
CA HIS A 389 23.54 -2.21 -5.86
C HIS A 389 24.10 -1.00 -6.61
N VAL A 390 24.77 -0.12 -5.87
CA VAL A 390 25.39 1.09 -6.39
C VAL A 390 26.88 0.84 -6.66
N LEU A 391 27.30 1.04 -7.90
CA LEU A 391 28.69 1.20 -8.26
C LEU A 391 29.11 2.66 -8.03
N LEU A 392 29.92 2.90 -7.00
CA LEU A 392 30.38 4.22 -6.61
C LEU A 392 31.82 4.45 -7.10
N LEU A 393 31.96 5.24 -8.17
CA LEU A 393 33.23 5.57 -8.80
C LEU A 393 33.88 6.76 -8.09
N GLY A 394 35.10 6.57 -7.59
CA GLY A 394 35.77 7.57 -6.74
C GLY A 394 35.41 7.43 -5.26
N GLY A 395 35.37 6.18 -4.79
CA GLY A 395 34.81 5.77 -3.50
C GLY A 395 35.39 6.38 -2.22
N HIS A 396 36.61 6.92 -2.28
CA HIS A 396 37.26 7.64 -1.16
C HIS A 396 37.16 9.17 -1.30
N GLY A 397 36.47 9.67 -2.33
CA GLY A 397 36.19 11.09 -2.46
C GLY A 397 35.35 11.58 -1.28
N LYS A 398 35.59 12.80 -0.81
CA LYS A 398 34.89 13.33 0.38
C LYS A 398 33.35 13.28 0.27
N VAL A 399 32.77 13.52 -0.91
CA VAL A 399 31.31 13.34 -1.13
C VAL A 399 30.92 11.87 -1.04
N ALA A 400 31.69 10.96 -1.64
CA ALA A 400 31.48 9.51 -1.58
C ALA A 400 31.54 8.97 -0.13
N LEU A 401 32.42 9.51 0.72
CA LEU A 401 32.51 9.14 2.14
C LEU A 401 31.25 9.54 2.93
N HIS A 402 30.56 10.63 2.55
CA HIS A 402 29.25 10.99 3.12
C HIS A 402 28.08 10.22 2.47
N LEU A 403 28.15 9.94 1.17
CA LEU A 403 27.07 9.25 0.44
C LEU A 403 26.97 7.78 0.83
N THR A 404 28.11 7.12 1.00
CA THR A 404 28.18 5.68 1.35
C THR A 404 27.31 5.32 2.56
N PRO A 405 27.45 5.94 3.75
CA PRO A 405 26.62 5.60 4.89
C PRO A 405 25.13 5.90 4.66
N LEU A 406 24.76 6.90 3.86
CA LEU A 406 23.36 7.17 3.51
C LEU A 406 22.75 6.03 2.70
N LEU A 407 23.46 5.57 1.66
CA LEU A 407 23.03 4.43 0.83
C LEU A 407 22.96 3.13 1.66
N LEU A 408 23.96 2.88 2.51
CA LEU A 408 23.96 1.69 3.38
C LEU A 408 22.86 1.75 4.45
N ASN A 409 22.49 2.93 4.95
CA ASN A 409 21.39 3.09 5.89
C ASN A 409 20.02 2.77 5.24
N ARG A 410 19.90 2.90 3.92
CA ARG A 410 18.75 2.40 3.14
C ARG A 410 18.72 0.88 3.01
N GLY A 411 19.80 0.18 3.36
CA GLY A 411 19.94 -1.26 3.12
C GLY A 411 20.50 -1.61 1.74
N TRP A 412 20.99 -0.62 0.98
CA TRP A 412 21.57 -0.83 -0.34
C TRP A 412 22.97 -1.42 -0.26
N SER A 413 23.42 -2.04 -1.35
CA SER A 413 24.78 -2.51 -1.51
C SER A 413 25.62 -1.45 -2.24
N VAL A 414 26.85 -1.22 -1.81
CA VAL A 414 27.77 -0.27 -2.44
C VAL A 414 29.06 -1.00 -2.81
N THR A 415 29.44 -0.98 -4.08
CA THR A 415 30.82 -1.29 -4.49
C THR A 415 31.56 0.01 -4.73
N SER A 416 32.52 0.28 -3.86
CA SER A 416 33.33 1.48 -3.84
C SER A 416 34.62 1.28 -4.64
N VAL A 417 34.78 2.00 -5.75
CA VAL A 417 35.95 1.86 -6.62
C VAL A 417 37.03 2.85 -6.20
N VAL A 418 38.20 2.31 -5.85
CA VAL A 418 39.39 3.10 -5.46
C VAL A 418 40.66 2.52 -6.05
N ARG A 419 41.65 3.38 -6.32
CA ARG A 419 42.96 2.96 -6.80
C ARG A 419 44.00 2.69 -5.70
N ASN A 420 43.79 3.25 -4.52
CA ASN A 420 44.76 3.18 -3.43
C ASN A 420 44.29 2.15 -2.40
N PRO A 421 45.03 1.04 -2.21
CA PRO A 421 44.66 0.01 -1.23
C PRO A 421 44.58 0.56 0.21
N SER A 422 45.31 1.62 0.55
CA SER A 422 45.27 2.18 1.91
C SER A 422 43.93 2.82 2.27
N HIS A 423 43.02 3.02 1.31
CA HIS A 423 41.68 3.58 1.55
C HIS A 423 40.66 2.52 1.98
N GLU A 424 40.96 1.24 1.79
CA GLU A 424 40.01 0.15 1.96
C GLU A 424 39.46 0.06 3.40
N SER A 425 40.33 0.17 4.40
CA SER A 425 39.94 0.07 5.81
C SER A 425 38.97 1.17 6.24
N GLU A 426 39.21 2.41 5.80
CA GLU A 426 38.33 3.54 6.09
C GLU A 426 36.99 3.40 5.37
N ILE A 427 36.97 2.94 4.12
CA ILE A 427 35.72 2.74 3.38
C ILE A 427 34.88 1.65 4.04
N LEU A 428 35.47 0.49 4.34
CA LEU A 428 34.76 -0.61 4.98
C LEU A 428 34.22 -0.23 6.36
N SER A 429 34.91 0.67 7.10
CA SER A 429 34.43 1.12 8.41
C SER A 429 33.15 1.96 8.33
N LEU A 430 32.88 2.62 7.20
CA LEU A 430 31.63 3.38 6.98
C LEU A 430 30.37 2.51 7.04
N GLY A 431 30.49 1.20 6.82
CA GLY A 431 29.37 0.26 6.87
C GLY A 431 29.07 -0.34 8.23
N GLN A 432 29.90 -0.06 9.25
CA GLN A 432 29.72 -0.66 10.58
C GLN A 432 28.38 -0.25 11.19
N GLY A 433 27.55 -1.24 11.54
CA GLY A 433 26.25 -1.02 12.16
C GLY A 433 25.14 -0.54 11.20
N LEU A 434 25.39 -0.48 9.90
CA LEU A 434 24.40 -0.09 8.89
C LEU A 434 23.73 -1.30 8.23
N LYS A 435 22.56 -1.07 7.62
CA LYS A 435 21.69 -2.12 7.07
C LYS A 435 22.21 -2.75 5.77
N GLY A 436 22.99 -1.99 5.00
CA GLY A 436 23.49 -2.34 3.67
C GLY A 436 24.81 -3.10 3.67
N THR A 437 25.31 -3.45 2.49
CA THR A 437 26.64 -4.09 2.35
C THR A 437 27.60 -3.20 1.59
N ILE A 438 28.86 -3.20 1.98
CA ILE A 438 29.90 -2.45 1.29
C ILE A 438 31.04 -3.36 0.85
N LYS A 439 31.50 -3.16 -0.37
CA LYS A 439 32.68 -3.80 -0.95
C LYS A 439 33.62 -2.73 -1.51
N VAL A 440 34.91 -3.03 -1.48
CA VAL A 440 35.92 -2.20 -2.15
C VAL A 440 36.40 -2.95 -3.38
N LEU A 441 36.39 -2.28 -4.53
CA LEU A 441 37.00 -2.76 -5.76
C LEU A 441 38.26 -1.95 -6.01
N LEU A 442 39.43 -2.60 -5.88
CA LEU A 442 40.70 -1.98 -6.23
C LEU A 442 40.85 -1.93 -7.75
N SER A 443 40.59 -0.76 -8.31
CA SER A 443 40.70 -0.48 -9.73
C SER A 443 40.98 1.01 -9.95
N SER A 444 41.84 1.32 -10.91
CA SER A 444 42.16 2.69 -11.27
C SER A 444 41.26 3.17 -12.40
N LEU A 445 40.53 4.26 -12.17
CA LEU A 445 39.80 4.95 -13.24
C LEU A 445 40.73 5.49 -14.34
N GLU A 446 42.03 5.64 -14.05
CA GLU A 446 43.02 6.03 -15.05
C GLU A 446 43.28 4.90 -16.07
N ASP A 447 42.93 3.65 -15.77
CA ASP A 447 43.10 2.51 -16.68
C ASP A 447 41.91 2.30 -17.62
N VAL A 448 40.83 3.06 -17.42
CA VAL A 448 39.62 3.00 -18.26
C VAL A 448 39.83 3.89 -19.49
N LYS A 449 40.16 3.27 -20.62
CA LYS A 449 40.50 3.95 -21.89
C LYS A 449 39.47 3.74 -23.01
N SER A 450 38.44 2.95 -22.74
CA SER A 450 37.37 2.64 -23.68
C SER A 450 36.06 2.28 -22.97
N PRO A 451 34.90 2.33 -23.65
CA PRO A 451 33.64 1.84 -23.09
C PRO A 451 33.71 0.37 -22.66
N SER A 452 34.48 -0.46 -23.36
CA SER A 452 34.68 -1.87 -23.00
C SER A 452 35.43 -2.04 -21.69
N ASP A 453 36.33 -1.11 -21.33
CA ASP A 453 37.01 -1.15 -20.03
C ASP A 453 36.05 -0.83 -18.88
N ALA A 454 35.18 0.17 -19.09
CA ALA A 454 34.12 0.49 -18.14
C ALA A 454 33.09 -0.66 -18.02
N GLN A 455 32.73 -1.28 -19.14
CA GLN A 455 31.82 -2.42 -19.17
C GLN A 455 32.37 -3.60 -18.36
N ARG A 456 33.67 -3.90 -18.44
CA ARG A 456 34.26 -4.98 -17.61
C ARG A 456 34.08 -4.73 -16.11
N ILE A 457 34.20 -3.48 -15.66
CA ILE A 457 33.94 -3.12 -14.26
C ILE A 457 32.46 -3.29 -13.93
N ILE A 458 31.57 -2.83 -14.80
CA ILE A 458 30.12 -3.00 -14.66
C ILE A 458 29.74 -4.49 -14.59
N ASP A 459 30.26 -5.33 -15.49
CA ASP A 459 29.98 -6.77 -15.53
C ASP A 459 30.51 -7.49 -14.29
N THR A 460 31.67 -7.06 -13.78
CA THR A 460 32.26 -7.63 -12.56
C THR A 460 31.40 -7.32 -11.33
N VAL A 461 30.79 -6.14 -11.29
CA VAL A 461 30.04 -5.66 -10.13
C VAL A 461 28.55 -6.01 -10.23
N ALA A 462 28.00 -6.06 -11.45
CA ALA A 462 26.59 -6.17 -11.77
C ALA A 462 25.68 -5.15 -11.04
N PRO A 463 25.96 -3.84 -11.13
CA PRO A 463 25.20 -2.82 -10.39
C PRO A 463 23.84 -2.50 -11.04
N ASP A 464 22.93 -1.98 -10.22
CA ASP A 464 21.67 -1.36 -10.65
C ASP A 464 21.86 0.13 -10.98
N TYR A 465 22.70 0.82 -10.20
CA TYR A 465 22.98 2.25 -10.35
C TYR A 465 24.48 2.52 -10.44
N VAL A 466 24.85 3.53 -11.21
CA VAL A 466 26.23 4.02 -11.26
C VAL A 466 26.27 5.47 -10.77
N VAL A 467 27.17 5.74 -9.82
CA VAL A 467 27.43 7.08 -9.30
C VAL A 467 28.86 7.48 -9.62
N TRP A 468 29.01 8.52 -10.43
CA TRP A 468 30.28 9.16 -10.67
C TRP A 468 30.53 10.26 -9.63
N SER A 469 31.31 9.95 -8.60
CA SER A 469 31.78 10.92 -7.60
C SER A 469 33.28 11.23 -7.73
N ALA A 470 33.93 10.70 -8.77
CA ALA A 470 35.35 10.90 -9.02
C ALA A 470 35.64 12.28 -9.63
N GLY A 471 36.80 12.83 -9.27
CA GLY A 471 37.36 13.96 -9.99
C GLY A 471 38.83 14.17 -9.63
N ALA A 472 39.65 14.52 -10.63
CA ALA A 472 41.03 14.90 -10.39
C ALA A 472 41.12 16.33 -9.84
N GLY A 473 40.18 17.20 -10.22
CA GLY A 473 40.14 18.59 -9.76
C GLY A 473 41.44 19.35 -10.06
N GLY A 474 42.09 19.04 -11.19
CA GLY A 474 43.41 19.58 -11.57
C GLY A 474 44.62 18.86 -10.92
N LYS A 475 44.41 17.99 -9.93
CA LYS A 475 45.50 17.28 -9.24
C LYS A 475 46.14 16.24 -10.14
N GLY A 476 47.47 16.29 -10.30
CA GLY A 476 48.22 15.41 -11.20
C GLY A 476 48.24 15.90 -12.66
N GLY A 477 47.85 17.16 -12.88
CA GLY A 477 48.06 17.88 -14.14
C GLY A 477 46.96 17.69 -15.20
N PRO A 478 47.11 18.39 -16.35
CA PRO A 478 46.08 18.42 -17.39
C PRO A 478 45.75 17.04 -17.98
N ALA A 479 46.76 16.23 -18.29
CA ALA A 479 46.57 14.91 -18.91
C ALA A 479 45.72 13.98 -18.03
N ARG A 480 45.98 13.99 -16.73
CA ARG A 480 45.22 13.18 -15.77
C ARG A 480 43.80 13.69 -15.56
N THR A 481 43.63 15.02 -15.54
CA THR A 481 42.31 15.65 -15.45
C THR A 481 41.45 15.23 -16.64
N ILE A 482 41.98 15.25 -17.85
CA ILE A 482 41.27 14.76 -19.05
C ILE A 482 40.98 13.26 -18.94
N ALA A 483 41.98 12.46 -18.54
CA ALA A 483 41.80 11.02 -18.42
C ALA A 483 40.66 10.63 -17.46
N ILE A 484 40.53 11.32 -16.32
CA ILE A 484 39.53 11.01 -15.30
C ILE A 484 38.22 11.77 -15.54
N ASP A 485 38.26 13.11 -15.51
CA ASP A 485 37.06 13.95 -15.48
C ASP A 485 36.31 14.00 -16.82
N GLN A 486 36.94 13.57 -17.92
CA GLN A 486 36.34 13.52 -19.25
C GLN A 486 36.26 12.09 -19.80
N GLU A 487 37.39 11.45 -20.10
CA GLU A 487 37.38 10.23 -20.91
C GLU A 487 36.83 9.03 -20.13
N ALA A 488 37.36 8.74 -18.93
CA ALA A 488 36.81 7.68 -18.09
C ALA A 488 35.34 7.92 -17.72
N ALA A 489 34.97 9.17 -17.42
CA ALA A 489 33.57 9.55 -17.19
C ALA A 489 32.67 9.20 -18.37
N LYS A 490 33.05 9.60 -19.60
CA LYS A 490 32.32 9.28 -20.83
C LYS A 490 32.22 7.78 -21.08
N HIS A 491 33.29 7.02 -20.82
CA HIS A 491 33.26 5.57 -20.98
C HIS A 491 32.26 4.90 -20.03
N PHE A 492 32.20 5.32 -18.77
CA PHE A 492 31.20 4.82 -17.82
C PHE A 492 29.79 5.27 -18.16
N ILE A 493 29.60 6.50 -18.65
CA ILE A 493 28.30 6.97 -19.16
C ILE A 493 27.85 6.05 -20.31
N ALA A 494 28.69 5.86 -21.34
CA ALA A 494 28.35 5.03 -22.49
C ALA A 494 28.02 3.59 -22.10
N ALA A 495 28.87 2.96 -21.29
CA ALA A 495 28.65 1.59 -20.83
C ALA A 495 27.37 1.47 -19.97
N SER A 496 27.10 2.45 -19.11
CA SER A 496 25.88 2.44 -18.28
C SER A 496 24.60 2.58 -19.09
N PHE A 497 24.60 3.43 -20.12
CA PHE A 497 23.44 3.58 -21.02
C PHE A 497 23.18 2.34 -21.88
N ALA A 498 24.23 1.58 -22.20
CA ALA A 498 24.15 0.33 -22.95
C ALA A 498 23.79 -0.88 -22.09
N ALA A 499 24.11 -0.86 -20.79
CA ALA A 499 23.89 -1.98 -19.89
C ALA A 499 22.39 -2.17 -19.54
N PRO A 500 21.84 -3.39 -19.68
CA PRO A 500 20.44 -3.66 -19.35
C PRO A 500 20.16 -3.61 -17.83
N SER A 501 21.15 -3.95 -17.01
CA SER A 501 21.03 -3.95 -15.54
C SER A 501 20.99 -2.54 -14.94
N ILE A 502 21.61 -1.55 -15.59
CA ILE A 502 21.77 -0.22 -15.01
C ILE A 502 20.58 0.65 -15.34
N SER A 503 19.83 1.08 -14.33
CA SER A 503 18.67 1.97 -14.46
C SER A 503 18.93 3.45 -14.23
N LYS A 504 20.04 3.80 -13.56
CA LYS A 504 20.39 5.19 -13.28
C LYS A 504 21.88 5.46 -13.38
N PHE A 505 22.21 6.65 -13.87
CA PHE A 505 23.54 7.22 -13.79
C PHE A 505 23.45 8.60 -13.14
N LEU A 506 24.13 8.77 -12.00
CA LEU A 506 24.28 10.06 -11.33
C LEU A 506 25.71 10.57 -11.50
N MET A 507 25.85 11.73 -12.13
CA MET A 507 27.10 12.46 -12.24
C MET A 507 27.17 13.55 -11.17
N VAL A 508 28.20 13.51 -10.31
CA VAL A 508 28.60 14.67 -9.51
C VAL A 508 29.57 15.52 -10.34
N SER A 509 29.04 16.59 -10.94
CA SER A 509 29.77 17.49 -11.82
C SER A 509 30.06 18.83 -11.14
N TYR A 510 29.81 19.95 -11.83
CA TYR A 510 30.21 21.30 -11.47
C TYR A 510 29.21 22.30 -12.05
N LEU A 511 28.70 23.20 -11.19
CA LEU A 511 27.70 24.22 -11.56
C LEU A 511 28.12 25.09 -12.76
N GLY A 512 29.42 25.41 -12.86
CA GLY A 512 29.96 26.24 -13.94
C GLY A 512 30.26 25.49 -15.24
N SER A 513 29.88 24.20 -15.34
CA SER A 513 30.03 23.36 -16.53
C SER A 513 29.00 23.74 -17.59
N ARG A 514 29.18 24.92 -18.20
CA ARG A 514 28.23 25.58 -19.11
C ARG A 514 28.94 26.33 -20.22
N ARG A 515 28.35 26.39 -21.42
CA ARG A 515 28.92 27.14 -22.55
C ARG A 515 28.62 28.63 -22.45
N LYS A 516 27.46 28.97 -21.91
CA LYS A 516 26.96 30.34 -21.83
C LYS A 516 26.28 30.61 -20.50
N GLN A 517 26.16 31.90 -20.21
CA GLN A 517 25.44 32.39 -19.04
C GLN A 517 23.98 31.93 -19.11
N PRO A 518 23.47 31.21 -18.10
CA PRO A 518 22.06 30.90 -18.04
C PRO A 518 21.27 32.15 -17.64
N SER A 519 20.01 32.26 -18.10
CA SER A 519 19.20 33.48 -17.97
C SER A 519 18.88 33.88 -16.53
N TRP A 520 19.02 32.97 -15.58
CA TRP A 520 18.77 33.21 -14.16
C TRP A 520 20.03 33.60 -13.38
N MET A 521 21.22 33.57 -13.99
CA MET A 521 22.47 33.84 -13.27
C MET A 521 22.93 35.29 -13.42
N PRO A 522 23.19 36.00 -12.31
CA PRO A 522 23.71 37.37 -12.33
C PRO A 522 25.09 37.49 -13.00
N ASP A 523 25.38 38.65 -13.59
CA ASP A 523 26.61 38.90 -14.38
C ASP A 523 27.90 38.75 -13.56
N ASP A 524 27.90 39.22 -12.31
CA ASP A 524 29.04 39.11 -11.40
C ASP A 524 29.31 37.64 -11.02
N GLN A 525 28.24 36.88 -10.82
CA GLN A 525 28.31 35.45 -10.53
C GLN A 525 28.84 34.67 -11.74
N TRP A 526 28.37 35.01 -12.93
CA TRP A 526 28.85 34.43 -14.18
C TRP A 526 30.31 34.78 -14.46
N ALA A 527 30.72 36.03 -14.24
CA ALA A 527 32.12 36.46 -14.40
C ALA A 527 33.06 35.64 -13.51
N GLY A 528 32.65 35.31 -12.28
CA GLY A 528 33.42 34.43 -11.39
C GLY A 528 33.53 32.99 -11.91
N ILE A 529 32.50 32.46 -12.57
CA ILE A 529 32.54 31.16 -13.24
C ILE A 529 33.49 31.21 -14.45
N VAL A 530 33.38 32.25 -15.29
CA VAL A 530 34.26 32.46 -16.45
C VAL A 530 35.72 32.49 -16.00
N GLN A 531 36.06 33.29 -14.99
CA GLN A 531 37.41 33.34 -14.44
C GLN A 531 37.90 31.96 -13.96
N THR A 532 37.03 31.20 -13.28
CA THR A 532 37.38 29.84 -12.86
C THR A 532 37.65 28.93 -14.06
N ASN A 533 36.83 29.05 -15.11
CA ASN A 533 36.89 28.22 -16.32
C ASN A 533 38.01 28.62 -17.29
N THR A 534 38.55 29.83 -17.23
CA THR A 534 39.59 30.31 -18.15
C THR A 534 40.95 30.47 -17.50
N GLU A 535 41.00 30.84 -16.21
CA GLU A 535 42.24 31.21 -15.53
C GLU A 535 42.63 30.24 -14.41
N ILE A 536 41.67 29.77 -13.61
CA ILE A 536 41.98 29.00 -12.38
C ILE A 536 42.06 27.50 -12.66
N LEU A 537 41.05 26.94 -13.32
CA LEU A 537 40.90 25.49 -13.57
C LEU A 537 40.47 25.19 -15.01
N PRO A 538 41.14 25.74 -16.05
CA PRO A 538 40.64 25.68 -17.42
C PRO A 538 40.53 24.26 -17.99
N THR A 539 41.49 23.39 -17.67
CA THR A 539 41.43 21.98 -18.12
C THR A 539 40.29 21.22 -17.45
N TYR A 540 40.07 21.45 -16.15
CA TYR A 540 39.01 20.77 -15.41
C TYR A 540 37.62 21.20 -15.87
N ALA A 541 37.41 22.52 -16.06
CA ALA A 541 36.16 23.06 -16.56
C ALA A 541 35.82 22.48 -17.95
N LYS A 542 36.80 22.45 -18.86
CA LYS A 542 36.64 21.85 -20.20
C LYS A 542 36.31 20.35 -20.11
N ALA A 543 37.01 19.61 -19.25
CA ALA A 543 36.80 18.17 -19.08
C ALA A 543 35.39 17.84 -18.56
N LYS A 544 34.93 18.54 -17.52
CA LYS A 544 33.58 18.38 -16.96
C LYS A 544 32.50 18.76 -17.97
N GLN A 545 32.68 19.86 -18.69
CA GLN A 545 31.76 20.27 -19.76
C GLN A 545 31.65 19.20 -20.84
N GLU A 546 32.76 18.64 -21.29
CA GLU A 546 32.75 17.59 -22.31
C GLU A 546 31.98 16.34 -21.84
N ALA A 547 32.15 15.92 -20.59
CA ALA A 547 31.44 14.78 -20.02
C ALA A 547 29.94 15.05 -19.81
N ASP A 548 29.59 16.24 -19.31
CA ASP A 548 28.20 16.66 -19.09
C ASP A 548 27.43 16.72 -20.40
N GLU A 549 28.01 17.35 -21.43
CA GLU A 549 27.42 17.43 -22.76
C GLU A 549 27.25 16.04 -23.40
N TYR A 550 28.22 15.14 -23.18
CA TYR A 550 28.14 13.77 -23.69
C TYR A 550 26.97 13.00 -23.05
N MET A 551 26.80 13.11 -21.74
CA MET A 551 25.67 12.50 -21.03
C MET A 551 24.33 13.08 -21.50
N THR A 552 24.25 14.40 -21.64
CA THR A 552 23.05 15.09 -22.17
C THR A 552 22.71 14.63 -23.58
N ALA A 553 23.72 14.54 -24.46
CA ALA A 553 23.54 14.11 -25.85
C ALA A 553 23.03 12.65 -25.92
N LEU A 554 23.59 11.74 -25.12
CA LEU A 554 23.11 10.36 -25.03
C LEU A 554 21.68 10.26 -24.50
N ALA A 555 21.36 11.03 -23.46
CA ALA A 555 20.01 11.09 -22.90
C ALA A 555 19.00 11.61 -23.95
N ALA A 556 19.34 12.66 -24.68
CA ALA A 556 18.52 13.19 -25.76
C ALA A 556 18.35 12.19 -26.90
N GLN A 557 19.41 11.53 -27.36
CA GLN A 557 19.33 10.52 -28.42
C GLN A 557 18.42 9.36 -28.01
N ARG A 558 18.55 8.88 -26.76
CA ARG A 558 17.70 7.80 -26.22
C ARG A 558 16.22 8.19 -26.22
N LYS A 559 15.88 9.44 -25.86
CA LYS A 559 14.48 9.93 -25.88
C LYS A 559 13.87 9.99 -27.29
N HIS A 560 14.69 10.11 -28.33
CA HIS A 560 14.23 10.18 -29.73
C HIS A 560 14.33 8.84 -30.47
N ALA A 561 14.84 7.77 -29.83
CA ALA A 561 14.97 6.48 -30.48
C ALA A 561 13.59 5.85 -30.76
N PRO A 562 13.35 5.30 -31.97
CA PRO A 562 12.07 4.67 -32.30
C PRO A 562 11.87 3.36 -31.53
N GLY A 563 10.70 3.20 -30.92
CA GLY A 563 10.30 1.99 -30.18
C GLY A 563 10.31 2.17 -28.65
N PRO A 564 9.86 1.15 -27.90
CA PRO A 564 9.83 1.21 -26.45
C PRO A 564 11.26 1.21 -25.89
N THR A 565 11.70 2.34 -25.36
CA THR A 565 12.98 2.43 -24.64
C THR A 565 12.77 2.17 -23.16
N ARG A 566 13.55 1.26 -22.58
CA ARG A 566 13.64 1.04 -21.13
C ARG A 566 13.88 2.39 -20.41
N PRO A 567 13.17 2.69 -19.29
CA PRO A 567 13.41 3.89 -18.49
C PRO A 567 14.88 3.95 -18.02
N PHE A 568 15.49 5.12 -18.17
CA PHE A 568 16.85 5.40 -17.70
C PHE A 568 16.91 6.82 -17.16
N GLN A 569 17.35 7.00 -15.92
CA GLN A 569 17.52 8.32 -15.33
C GLN A 569 18.98 8.77 -15.42
N ALA A 570 19.23 9.80 -16.22
CA ALA A 570 20.52 10.49 -16.30
C ALA A 570 20.44 11.75 -15.44
N ILE A 571 21.08 11.74 -14.28
CA ILE A 571 21.03 12.82 -13.29
C ILE A 571 22.40 13.52 -13.30
N ASN A 572 22.43 14.80 -13.69
CA ASN A 572 23.62 15.63 -13.60
C ASN A 572 23.53 16.56 -12.40
N LEU A 573 24.07 16.13 -11.25
CA LEU A 573 24.10 16.92 -10.03
C LEU A 573 25.32 17.85 -10.06
N ARG A 574 25.06 19.16 -10.06
CA ARG A 574 26.06 20.19 -10.34
C ARG A 574 26.24 21.12 -9.15
N PRO A 575 27.07 20.72 -8.17
CA PRO A 575 27.32 21.54 -7.00
C PRO A 575 28.14 22.80 -7.33
N GLY A 576 27.92 23.83 -6.53
CA GLY A 576 28.78 25.00 -6.42
C GLY A 576 30.11 24.71 -5.70
N ILE A 577 30.64 25.70 -4.99
CA ILE A 577 31.94 25.57 -4.28
C ILE A 577 31.79 24.61 -3.09
N LEU A 578 32.50 23.48 -3.14
CA LEU A 578 32.42 22.43 -2.11
C LEU A 578 33.16 22.81 -0.82
N THR A 579 32.45 22.81 0.31
CA THR A 579 33.01 23.03 1.65
C THR A 579 33.01 21.76 2.50
N ASP A 580 33.86 21.74 3.54
CA ASP A 580 33.93 20.65 4.54
C ASP A 580 33.15 20.99 5.83
N GLN A 581 32.29 22.02 5.79
CA GLN A 581 31.41 22.34 6.91
C GLN A 581 30.32 21.26 7.06
N PRO A 582 29.75 21.06 8.26
CA PRO A 582 28.62 20.16 8.46
C PRO A 582 27.42 20.53 7.57
N ALA A 583 26.62 19.53 7.18
CA ALA A 583 25.39 19.75 6.41
C ALA A 583 24.51 20.85 7.02
N THR A 584 24.05 21.75 6.17
CA THR A 584 23.06 22.77 6.52
C THR A 584 21.64 22.22 6.48
N ARG A 585 21.42 21.12 5.74
CA ARG A 585 20.11 20.55 5.41
C ARG A 585 19.22 21.48 4.57
N LYS A 586 19.77 22.59 4.09
CA LYS A 586 19.06 23.59 3.29
C LYS A 586 19.81 23.95 2.03
N VAL A 587 19.09 24.00 0.92
CA VAL A 587 19.65 24.13 -0.42
C VAL A 587 18.84 25.07 -1.30
N GLU A 588 19.43 25.46 -2.41
CA GLU A 588 18.76 25.97 -3.60
C GLU A 588 19.09 24.95 -4.70
N LEU A 589 18.06 24.24 -5.18
CA LEU A 589 18.21 23.04 -6.02
C LEU A 589 17.48 23.17 -7.37
N GLY A 590 18.13 22.69 -8.43
CA GLY A 590 17.61 22.68 -9.79
C GLY A 590 18.06 23.93 -10.54
N ILE A 591 17.32 25.03 -10.36
CA ILE A 591 17.67 26.36 -10.89
C ILE A 591 18.12 27.21 -9.70
N THR A 592 19.28 27.87 -9.81
CA THR A 592 19.88 28.66 -8.73
C THR A 592 19.99 30.15 -9.10
N PRO A 593 18.92 30.97 -8.99
CA PRO A 593 18.94 32.39 -9.34
C PRO A 593 19.96 33.23 -8.55
N LYS A 594 20.38 32.79 -7.36
CA LYS A 594 21.45 33.47 -6.61
C LYS A 594 22.84 33.26 -7.24
N GLY A 595 22.93 32.44 -8.29
CA GLY A 595 24.14 32.24 -9.09
C GLY A 595 25.13 31.29 -8.42
N ARG A 596 26.39 31.70 -8.35
CA ARG A 596 27.47 30.87 -7.82
C ARG A 596 27.41 30.91 -6.28
N GLY A 597 27.27 29.75 -5.65
CA GLY A 597 27.27 29.62 -4.20
C GLY A 597 28.19 28.49 -3.73
N SER A 598 28.37 28.38 -2.41
CA SER A 598 28.98 27.21 -1.80
C SER A 598 27.93 26.16 -1.43
N VAL A 599 28.34 24.89 -1.40
CA VAL A 599 27.55 23.80 -0.83
C VAL A 599 28.44 22.88 -0.01
N THR A 600 27.96 22.40 1.13
CA THR A 600 28.69 21.41 1.91
C THR A 600 28.72 20.06 1.17
N ARG A 601 29.83 19.33 1.29
CA ARG A 601 29.94 17.99 0.68
C ARG A 601 28.92 17.01 1.22
N GLU A 602 28.51 17.19 2.48
CA GLU A 602 27.47 16.39 3.11
C GLU A 602 26.09 16.70 2.51
N ASP A 603 25.73 17.97 2.28
CA ASP A 603 24.48 18.32 1.59
C ASP A 603 24.45 17.78 0.15
N VAL A 604 25.59 17.78 -0.56
CA VAL A 604 25.69 17.13 -1.89
C VAL A 604 25.38 15.64 -1.81
N ALA A 605 25.91 14.95 -0.78
CA ALA A 605 25.65 13.53 -0.58
C ALA A 605 24.18 13.25 -0.21
N ILE A 606 23.56 14.08 0.64
CA ILE A 606 22.15 13.96 1.00
C ILE A 606 21.25 14.16 -0.23
N VAL A 607 21.52 15.21 -1.03
CA VAL A 607 20.78 15.44 -2.28
C VAL A 607 20.97 14.27 -3.25
N ALA A 608 22.19 13.77 -3.45
CA ALA A 608 22.45 12.63 -4.33
C ALA A 608 21.71 11.37 -3.87
N ASP A 609 21.70 11.08 -2.58
CA ASP A 609 20.96 9.97 -1.97
C ASP A 609 19.45 10.08 -2.25
N LEU A 610 18.86 11.25 -2.02
CA LEU A 610 17.43 11.48 -2.26
C LEU A 610 17.08 11.42 -3.75
N LEU A 611 17.91 11.98 -4.63
CA LEU A 611 17.72 11.89 -6.09
C LEU A 611 17.79 10.44 -6.58
N LEU A 612 18.74 9.64 -6.09
CA LEU A 612 18.86 8.21 -6.40
C LEU A 612 17.64 7.42 -5.91
N ALA A 613 17.03 7.82 -4.80
CA ALA A 613 15.83 7.19 -4.25
C ALA A 613 14.53 7.54 -5.02
N ARG A 614 14.58 8.42 -6.03
CA ARG A 614 13.45 8.83 -6.86
C ARG A 614 13.47 8.19 -8.24
N ALA A 615 12.30 7.81 -8.76
CA ALA A 615 12.15 7.20 -10.09
C ALA A 615 11.84 8.23 -11.21
N ASP A 616 11.72 9.51 -10.85
CA ASP A 616 11.13 10.57 -11.67
C ASP A 616 12.01 11.83 -11.75
N THR A 617 13.30 11.71 -11.45
CA THR A 617 14.34 12.75 -11.51
C THR A 617 15.31 12.50 -12.66
N GLU A 618 15.64 13.55 -13.41
CA GLU A 618 16.59 13.49 -14.52
C GLU A 618 17.07 14.90 -14.88
N GLY A 619 18.03 15.01 -15.79
CA GLY A 619 18.50 16.29 -16.32
C GLY A 619 19.54 16.96 -15.45
N TRP A 620 19.73 18.25 -15.69
CA TRP A 620 20.71 19.07 -15.00
C TRP A 620 20.13 19.69 -13.74
N ILE A 621 20.80 19.49 -12.61
CA ILE A 621 20.33 19.93 -11.30
C ILE A 621 21.45 20.74 -10.64
N ASP A 622 21.35 22.08 -10.68
CA ASP A 622 22.28 22.95 -9.96
C ASP A 622 22.04 22.88 -8.45
N LEU A 623 23.11 22.99 -7.67
CA LEU A 623 23.04 22.83 -6.21
C LEU A 623 23.98 23.82 -5.50
N VAL A 624 23.41 24.67 -4.66
CA VAL A 624 24.11 25.49 -3.66
C VAL A 624 23.40 25.38 -2.30
N ASN A 625 24.07 25.71 -1.19
CA ASN A 625 23.34 25.89 0.08
C ASN A 625 22.38 27.08 -0.03
N GLY A 626 21.23 26.96 0.62
CA GLY A 626 20.12 27.91 0.50
C GLY A 626 19.21 27.85 1.73
N GLU A 627 17.92 28.12 1.53
CA GLU A 627 16.94 28.23 2.62
C GLU A 627 15.88 27.11 2.60
N GLU A 628 15.71 26.41 1.48
CA GLU A 628 14.72 25.34 1.29
C GLU A 628 15.26 24.03 1.86
N GLU A 629 14.46 23.31 2.65
CA GLU A 629 14.86 22.00 3.19
C GLU A 629 15.18 21.03 2.04
N VAL A 630 16.22 20.21 2.20
CA VAL A 630 16.74 19.35 1.14
C VAL A 630 15.68 18.37 0.60
N GLU A 631 14.84 17.81 1.47
CA GLU A 631 13.75 16.91 1.10
C GLU A 631 12.67 17.61 0.26
N GLU A 632 12.29 18.83 0.64
CA GLU A 632 11.31 19.65 -0.08
C GLU A 632 11.84 20.09 -1.44
N ALA A 633 13.11 20.50 -1.50
CA ALA A 633 13.78 20.90 -2.73
C ALA A 633 13.85 19.77 -3.76
N VAL A 634 14.18 18.54 -3.30
CA VAL A 634 14.21 17.35 -4.17
C VAL A 634 12.81 16.98 -4.66
N GLU A 635 11.78 17.05 -3.81
CA GLU A 635 10.40 16.82 -4.22
C GLU A 635 9.96 17.85 -5.26
N ARG A 636 10.24 19.14 -5.02
CA ARG A 636 9.93 20.23 -5.95
C ARG A 636 10.57 20.01 -7.32
N VAL A 637 11.88 19.75 -7.36
CA VAL A 637 12.62 19.49 -8.61
C VAL A 637 12.00 18.34 -9.41
N ALA A 638 11.62 17.26 -8.73
CA ALA A 638 11.02 16.10 -9.38
C ALA A 638 9.59 16.35 -9.87
N ARG A 639 8.77 17.03 -9.05
CA ARG A 639 7.37 17.38 -9.36
C ARG A 639 7.28 18.36 -10.52
N GLU A 640 8.12 19.40 -10.51
CA GLU A 640 8.13 20.47 -11.51
C GLU A 640 8.99 20.15 -12.73
N LYS A 641 9.64 18.97 -12.75
CA LYS A 641 10.54 18.52 -13.83
C LYS A 641 11.60 19.57 -14.15
N VAL A 642 12.21 20.11 -13.10
CA VAL A 642 13.22 21.16 -13.22
C VAL A 642 14.46 20.60 -13.88
N ASP A 643 14.84 21.20 -15.02
CA ASP A 643 16.05 20.87 -15.75
C ASP A 643 16.82 22.15 -16.11
N ALA A 644 17.98 22.32 -15.48
CA ALA A 644 18.83 23.48 -15.65
C ALA A 644 19.71 23.44 -16.91
N VAL A 645 19.45 22.50 -17.82
CA VAL A 645 19.96 22.53 -19.21
C VAL A 645 19.28 23.61 -20.03
N VAL A 646 18.15 24.17 -19.55
CA VAL A 646 17.42 25.24 -20.23
C VAL A 646 18.37 26.37 -20.68
N GLY A 647 18.23 26.72 -21.95
CA GLY A 647 19.09 27.67 -22.64
C GLY A 647 20.22 27.02 -23.42
N GLU A 648 20.78 25.87 -23.03
CA GLU A 648 21.89 25.23 -23.74
C GLU A 648 21.48 24.64 -25.11
N ASP A 649 22.44 24.49 -26.03
CA ASP A 649 22.22 23.93 -27.37
C ASP A 649 22.32 22.38 -27.34
N VAL A 650 21.24 21.73 -26.87
CA VAL A 650 21.18 20.26 -26.75
C VAL A 650 21.29 19.58 -28.12
N GLU A 651 20.68 20.13 -29.18
CA GLU A 651 20.82 19.58 -30.53
C GLU A 651 22.26 19.67 -31.03
N GLY A 652 22.95 20.77 -30.75
CA GLY A 652 24.38 20.93 -31.03
C GLY A 652 25.22 19.91 -30.27
N MET A 653 24.89 19.61 -29.01
CA MET A 653 25.56 18.54 -28.24
C MET A 653 25.35 17.16 -28.91
N VAL A 654 24.13 16.85 -29.34
CA VAL A 654 23.84 15.59 -30.06
C VAL A 654 24.66 15.53 -31.35
N LYS A 655 24.62 16.56 -32.20
CA LYS A 655 25.38 16.62 -33.46
C LYS A 655 26.89 16.52 -33.24
N LYS A 656 27.42 17.08 -32.15
CA LYS A 656 28.85 17.02 -31.81
C LYS A 656 29.32 15.60 -31.53
N PHE A 657 28.53 14.80 -30.82
CA PHE A 657 28.93 13.46 -30.39
C PHE A 657 28.38 12.32 -31.26
N PHE A 658 27.28 12.59 -31.97
CA PHE A 658 26.55 11.66 -32.83
C PHE A 658 26.18 12.36 -34.16
N PRO A 659 27.20 12.71 -34.98
CA PRO A 659 27.03 13.48 -36.21
C PRO A 659 26.29 12.72 -37.32
#